data_AF-A0A9Q0R7Y6-F1
#
_entry.id   AF-A0A9Q0R7Y6-F1
#
_cell.length_a   1.000
_cell.length_b   1.000
_cell.length_c   1.000
_cell.angle_alpha   90.00
_cell.angle_beta   90.00
_cell.angle_gamma   90.00
#
_symmetry.space_group_name_H-M   'P 1'
#
loop_
_entity.id
_entity.type
_entity.pdbx_description
1 polymer ?
#
loop_
_entity_poly.entity_id
_entity_poly.type
_entity_poly.pdbx_seq_one_letter_code
_entity_poly.pdbx_strand_id
1 'polypeptide(L)'
;MKLFIFLLIFILFLFSNTQLCYFESNSFYNYSSIIECAKSIPFQENNTVIETVNQMIEEYVFKDIVQNISTEFHHFQINLTEEFNQINQQMFSNDFDFQQSISDVFDSLYDAHTIYIKPQCYVSLYLVFPLQLSLKENQYSNPEVYVSGILANSDNIANIYESITGIDPRDYIGETIITIDNQDAWYYLLVESSKLSISKDPSSCLNEYLQNDFMALNLGYSPIPEKENRTIQFNSGFVDFPFIGMCTSNFSSQSDFQTQCLCNWIKCKNLEKSKSKNFKEKERKEVLSPVLEKRKRIKQMIREYFTSKDNENKNENQKEEQENVIDGSVIIFNTSDSVNFEVFTGDSGIQYGILQVISFMPDDLNEFGEIIDYGMEYIQSNNIDYLVIDLKQNGGGYIDLSYQLFHYFFNLTNEPIFGNYDFRHSNLNDQLFIKCAENENCKGDSESLYSPLLWYNQTEQQFNNSDYYTPGISYLRGEEVSQYSIPIHEVSNISYKSPIQFDKNHFILLSDGICGSSCAVFSSKIIQNNLSTTFTIGGIPNSEMGFNSFPGGQVYNSESLLYDLLIQFPYIYGITIDNPPTPFESDNEVSFTYREIYPFDTNEINNSTIPLEFMFLPTENKLNIWDFSNESLIYQGIDSYLNPIPSPTPTPAPVNGNSKSSKTGLIVGVIIVIIVIIGLLIGFATYRLKKKKNLETQMYSQLIDDQL
;
A
#
# COMPACT_ATOMS: atom_id res chain seq x y z
N MET A 1 60.31 9.42 15.99
CA MET A 1 59.77 10.03 14.76
C MET A 1 59.40 9.00 13.69
N LYS A 2 60.32 8.14 13.20
CA LYS A 2 59.99 7.09 12.21
C LYS A 2 58.94 6.06 12.67
N LEU A 3 58.96 5.68 13.95
CA LEU A 3 57.96 4.77 14.53
C LEU A 3 56.57 5.42 14.66
N PHE A 4 56.51 6.75 14.86
CA PHE A 4 55.27 7.52 14.99
C PHE A 4 54.63 7.78 13.62
N ILE A 5 55.46 7.97 12.58
CA ILE A 5 55.01 8.06 11.17
C ILE A 5 54.50 6.71 10.69
N PHE A 6 55.15 5.60 11.05
CA PHE A 6 54.64 4.26 10.74
C PHE A 6 53.34 3.96 11.47
N LEU A 7 53.19 4.36 12.75
CA LEU A 7 51.93 4.21 13.47
C LEU A 7 50.82 5.09 12.87
N LEU A 8 51.11 6.32 12.42
CA LEU A 8 50.14 7.18 11.75
C LEU A 8 49.74 6.65 10.37
N ILE A 9 50.68 6.12 9.59
CA ILE A 9 50.41 5.50 8.28
C ILE A 9 49.64 4.18 8.46
N PHE A 10 49.93 3.41 9.51
CA PHE A 10 49.21 2.18 9.84
C PHE A 10 47.82 2.48 10.41
N ILE A 11 47.64 3.55 11.19
CA ILE A 11 46.33 4.05 11.63
C ILE A 11 45.55 4.64 10.45
N LEU A 12 46.20 5.33 9.50
CA LEU A 12 45.59 5.79 8.24
C LEU A 12 45.24 4.65 7.28
N PHE A 13 45.93 3.50 7.36
CA PHE A 13 45.57 2.26 6.62
C PHE A 13 44.52 1.41 7.35
N LEU A 14 44.36 1.59 8.67
CA LEU A 14 43.32 0.95 9.50
C LEU A 14 42.01 1.74 9.53
N PHE A 15 41.99 2.99 9.06
CA PHE A 15 40.79 3.55 8.44
C PHE A 15 40.64 2.88 7.09
N SER A 16 39.98 1.72 7.09
CA SER A 16 39.55 1.02 5.89
C SER A 16 39.00 2.03 4.89
N ASN A 17 39.59 2.09 3.70
CA ASN A 17 38.90 2.56 2.50
C ASN A 17 37.67 1.66 2.31
N THR A 18 36.58 1.92 3.03
CA THR A 18 35.27 1.47 2.60
C THR A 18 35.03 2.23 1.30
N GLN A 19 35.17 1.53 0.17
CA GLN A 19 34.91 2.11 -1.13
C GLN A 19 33.45 2.56 -1.14
N LEU A 20 33.23 3.88 -1.26
CA LEU A 20 31.90 4.46 -1.28
C LEU A 20 31.09 3.86 -2.43
N CYS A 21 29.86 3.41 -2.13
CA CYS A 21 28.97 2.72 -3.08
C CYS A 21 29.57 1.44 -3.70
N TYR A 22 30.45 0.72 -2.98
CA TYR A 22 30.78 -0.66 -3.35
C TYR A 22 29.78 -1.61 -2.68
N PHE A 23 28.88 -2.19 -3.45
CA PHE A 23 27.84 -3.10 -2.97
C PHE A 23 27.75 -4.36 -3.83
N GLU A 24 27.45 -5.47 -3.17
CA GLU A 24 27.11 -6.75 -3.77
C GLU A 24 25.60 -6.96 -3.60
N SER A 25 24.99 -7.57 -4.61
CA SER A 25 23.55 -7.84 -4.64
C SER A 25 23.12 -8.77 -3.51
N ASN A 26 22.04 -8.38 -2.83
CA ASN A 26 21.41 -9.06 -1.69
C ASN A 26 22.34 -9.20 -0.46
N SER A 27 23.23 -8.23 -0.27
CA SER A 27 24.13 -8.14 0.87
C SER A 27 23.73 -7.03 1.84
N PHE A 28 24.12 -7.19 3.10
CA PHE A 28 23.87 -6.24 4.18
C PHE A 28 25.10 -5.42 4.54
N TYR A 29 24.85 -4.20 4.99
CA TYR A 29 25.85 -3.17 5.27
C TYR A 29 25.48 -2.38 6.52
N ASN A 30 26.41 -1.56 7.03
CA ASN A 30 26.09 -0.57 8.04
C ASN A 30 25.15 0.50 7.45
N TYR A 31 24.28 1.07 8.29
CA TYR A 31 23.40 2.19 7.93
C TYR A 31 24.15 3.30 7.19
N SER A 32 25.28 3.76 7.76
CA SER A 32 26.07 4.86 7.20
C SER A 32 26.54 4.59 5.77
N SER A 33 26.89 3.34 5.43
CA SER A 33 27.36 2.99 4.08
C SER A 33 26.27 3.22 3.02
N ILE A 34 25.01 2.92 3.34
CA ILE A 34 23.87 3.15 2.44
C ILE A 34 23.56 4.64 2.35
N ILE A 35 23.47 5.35 3.48
CA ILE A 35 23.09 6.77 3.49
C ILE A 35 24.14 7.65 2.82
N GLU A 36 25.43 7.43 3.11
CA GLU A 36 26.52 8.16 2.47
C GLU A 36 26.52 7.92 0.95
N CYS A 37 26.23 6.69 0.50
CA CYS A 37 26.11 6.40 -0.92
C CYS A 37 24.90 7.10 -1.56
N ALA A 38 23.72 7.00 -0.95
CA ALA A 38 22.50 7.63 -1.46
C ALA A 38 22.68 9.15 -1.65
N LYS A 39 23.31 9.82 -0.66
CA LYS A 39 23.58 11.26 -0.68
C LYS A 39 24.86 11.65 -1.45
N SER A 40 25.53 10.70 -2.10
CA SER A 40 26.83 10.94 -2.76
C SER A 40 26.74 11.66 -4.11
N ILE A 41 25.54 11.73 -4.72
CA ILE A 41 25.34 12.32 -6.04
C ILE A 41 25.00 13.81 -5.88
N PRO A 42 25.81 14.72 -6.43
CA PRO A 42 25.52 16.15 -6.36
C PRO A 42 24.31 16.51 -7.24
N PHE A 43 23.42 17.35 -6.71
CA PHE A 43 22.27 17.86 -7.45
C PHE A 43 22.71 18.68 -8.68
N GLN A 44 22.00 18.52 -9.79
CA GLN A 44 22.21 19.28 -11.03
C GLN A 44 21.09 20.31 -11.22
N GLU A 45 21.44 21.60 -11.25
CA GLU A 45 20.48 22.72 -11.35
C GLU A 45 19.69 22.74 -12.66
N ASN A 46 20.21 22.12 -13.73
CA ASN A 46 19.57 22.09 -15.05
C ASN A 46 18.76 20.81 -15.30
N ASN A 47 18.27 20.14 -14.26
CA ASN A 47 17.45 18.94 -14.42
C ASN A 47 16.05 19.29 -14.96
N THR A 48 15.46 18.36 -15.71
CA THR A 48 14.15 18.50 -16.36
C THR A 48 13.04 17.70 -15.66
N VAL A 49 13.34 17.08 -14.52
CA VAL A 49 12.43 16.13 -13.85
C VAL A 49 11.11 16.81 -13.46
N ILE A 50 11.16 17.98 -12.83
CA ILE A 50 9.95 18.74 -12.44
C ILE A 50 9.12 19.16 -13.65
N GLU A 51 9.76 19.50 -14.78
CA GLU A 51 9.05 19.84 -16.01
C GLU A 51 8.28 18.62 -16.56
N THR A 52 8.95 17.46 -16.63
CA THR A 52 8.31 16.20 -17.05
C THR A 52 7.17 15.79 -16.11
N VAL A 53 7.38 15.86 -14.79
CA VAL A 53 6.34 15.55 -13.79
C VAL A 53 5.12 16.47 -13.97
N ASN A 54 5.33 17.78 -14.11
CA ASN A 54 4.22 18.72 -14.33
C ASN A 54 3.46 18.45 -15.64
N GLN A 55 4.15 17.99 -16.69
CA GLN A 55 3.50 17.63 -17.95
C GLN A 55 2.67 16.34 -17.82
N MET A 56 3.13 15.36 -17.04
CA MET A 56 2.43 14.09 -16.84
C MET A 56 1.27 14.19 -15.84
N ILE A 57 1.39 15.00 -14.79
CA ILE A 57 0.35 15.11 -13.76
C ILE A 57 -0.93 15.80 -14.26
N GLU A 58 -0.91 16.44 -15.43
CA GLU A 58 -2.14 16.91 -16.09
C GLU A 58 -3.10 15.77 -16.45
N GLU A 59 -2.57 14.55 -16.56
CA GLU A 59 -3.32 13.33 -16.85
C GLU A 59 -3.85 12.64 -15.59
N TYR A 60 -3.45 13.09 -14.39
CA TYR A 60 -3.95 12.56 -13.14
C TYR A 60 -5.42 12.94 -12.95
N VAL A 61 -6.28 11.92 -12.94
CA VAL A 61 -7.74 12.12 -12.98
C VAL A 61 -8.28 12.89 -11.76
N PHE A 62 -7.63 12.72 -10.60
CA PHE A 62 -8.03 13.38 -9.36
C PHE A 62 -7.34 14.73 -9.10
N LYS A 63 -6.54 15.24 -10.04
CA LYS A 63 -5.79 16.50 -9.87
C LYS A 63 -6.67 17.65 -9.36
N ASP A 64 -7.88 17.77 -9.90
CA ASP A 64 -8.76 18.91 -9.57
C ASP A 64 -9.47 18.73 -8.21
N ILE A 65 -9.82 17.50 -7.83
CA ILE A 65 -10.50 17.25 -6.54
C ILE A 65 -9.53 17.38 -5.37
N VAL A 66 -8.30 16.87 -5.49
CA VAL A 66 -7.30 16.96 -4.40
C VAL A 66 -6.87 18.40 -4.12
N GLN A 67 -6.98 19.29 -5.12
CA GLN A 67 -6.65 20.70 -4.93
C GLN A 67 -7.58 21.41 -3.93
N ASN A 68 -8.85 21.03 -3.86
CA ASN A 68 -9.88 21.72 -3.07
C ASN A 68 -10.93 20.73 -2.55
N ILE A 69 -10.50 19.65 -1.90
CA ILE A 69 -11.43 18.62 -1.43
C ILE A 69 -12.27 19.10 -0.24
N SER A 70 -13.61 19.03 -0.39
CA SER A 70 -14.58 19.55 0.58
C SER A 70 -15.26 18.46 1.42
N THR A 71 -14.82 17.22 1.26
CA THR A 71 -15.35 16.06 1.99
C THR A 71 -14.64 15.91 3.35
N GLU A 72 -14.94 14.84 4.09
CA GLU A 72 -14.19 14.47 5.30
C GLU A 72 -12.67 14.33 5.06
N PHE A 73 -12.28 14.11 3.81
CA PHE A 73 -10.90 14.04 3.35
C PHE A 73 -10.22 15.42 3.14
N HIS A 74 -10.82 16.54 3.54
CA HIS A 74 -10.26 17.91 3.41
C HIS A 74 -8.82 18.07 3.94
N HIS A 75 -8.37 17.22 4.86
CA HIS A 75 -6.99 17.23 5.35
C HIS A 75 -5.96 16.75 4.32
N PHE A 76 -6.40 16.10 3.24
CA PHE A 76 -5.57 15.62 2.13
C PHE A 76 -5.52 16.63 0.96
N GLN A 77 -5.92 17.89 1.22
CA GLN A 77 -5.88 18.94 0.21
C GLN A 77 -4.45 19.29 -0.19
N ILE A 78 -4.15 19.24 -1.49
CA ILE A 78 -2.85 19.60 -2.03
C ILE A 78 -2.95 20.26 -3.41
N ASN A 79 -2.27 21.40 -3.57
CA ASN A 79 -2.07 22.02 -4.86
C ASN A 79 -0.75 21.55 -5.48
N LEU A 80 -0.82 20.50 -6.29
CA LEU A 80 0.35 19.87 -6.93
C LEU A 80 1.20 20.87 -7.73
N THR A 81 0.56 21.79 -8.46
CA THR A 81 1.28 22.82 -9.22
C THR A 81 2.02 23.79 -8.30
N GLU A 82 1.45 24.18 -7.17
CA GLU A 82 2.12 25.04 -6.20
C GLU A 82 3.30 24.33 -5.54
N GLU A 83 3.13 23.09 -5.11
CA GLU A 83 4.18 22.30 -4.47
C GLU A 83 5.39 22.07 -5.39
N PHE A 84 5.18 21.66 -6.64
CA PHE A 84 6.29 21.51 -7.60
C PHE A 84 6.96 22.84 -7.94
N ASN A 85 6.21 23.95 -7.96
CA ASN A 85 6.81 25.28 -8.12
C ASN A 85 7.67 25.69 -6.92
N GLN A 86 7.28 25.28 -5.70
CA GLN A 86 8.10 25.50 -4.51
C GLN A 86 9.39 24.69 -4.58
N ILE A 87 9.33 23.41 -4.95
CA ILE A 87 10.52 22.55 -5.12
C ILE A 87 11.49 23.15 -6.13
N ASN A 88 11.00 23.68 -7.26
CA ASN A 88 11.83 24.34 -8.27
C ASN A 88 12.58 25.59 -7.75
N GLN A 89 12.17 26.16 -6.61
CA GLN A 89 12.82 27.30 -5.97
C GLN A 89 13.73 26.90 -4.80
N GLN A 90 13.72 25.63 -4.40
CA GLN A 90 14.55 25.12 -3.31
C GLN A 90 15.98 24.82 -3.77
N MET A 91 16.93 24.95 -2.85
CA MET A 91 18.33 24.61 -3.08
C MET A 91 18.62 23.23 -2.52
N PHE A 92 19.00 22.29 -3.39
CA PHE A 92 19.38 20.93 -2.99
C PHE A 92 20.90 20.75 -3.03
N SER A 93 21.45 20.02 -2.06
CA SER A 93 22.87 19.69 -2.03
C SER A 93 23.20 18.40 -2.77
N ASN A 94 22.26 17.46 -2.80
CA ASN A 94 22.39 16.15 -3.42
C ASN A 94 21.10 15.76 -4.16
N ASP A 95 21.23 14.86 -5.13
CA ASP A 95 20.12 14.39 -5.96
C ASP A 95 19.07 13.64 -5.14
N PHE A 96 19.47 12.81 -4.17
CA PHE A 96 18.54 12.04 -3.35
C PHE A 96 17.52 12.92 -2.63
N ASP A 97 17.97 13.99 -1.97
CA ASP A 97 17.07 14.91 -1.24
C ASP A 97 16.14 15.66 -2.21
N PHE A 98 16.57 15.93 -3.45
CA PHE A 98 15.70 16.48 -4.51
C PHE A 98 14.63 15.46 -4.93
N GLN A 99 15.04 14.23 -5.24
CA GLN A 99 14.14 13.14 -5.62
C GLN A 99 13.14 12.82 -4.49
N GLN A 100 13.58 12.89 -3.23
CA GLN A 100 12.72 12.74 -2.06
C GLN A 100 11.67 13.84 -1.98
N SER A 101 12.03 15.11 -2.23
CA SER A 101 11.04 16.19 -2.20
C SER A 101 9.89 16.01 -3.21
N ILE A 102 10.16 15.37 -4.36
CA ILE A 102 9.13 15.01 -5.33
C ILE A 102 8.28 13.86 -4.79
N SER A 103 8.91 12.81 -4.24
CA SER A 103 8.23 11.69 -3.58
C SER A 103 7.26 12.19 -2.50
N ASP A 104 7.70 13.11 -1.63
CA ASP A 104 6.91 13.64 -0.52
C ASP A 104 5.61 14.31 -1.00
N VAL A 105 5.63 14.97 -2.17
CA VAL A 105 4.43 15.56 -2.80
C VAL A 105 3.44 14.49 -3.22
N PHE A 106 3.90 13.42 -3.87
CA PHE A 106 3.03 12.30 -4.25
C PHE A 106 2.52 11.54 -3.02
N ASP A 107 3.37 11.32 -2.03
CA ASP A 107 3.05 10.63 -0.78
C ASP A 107 1.92 11.36 -0.01
N SER A 108 1.78 12.68 -0.16
CA SER A 108 0.68 13.43 0.45
C SER A 108 -0.71 13.18 -0.18
N LEU A 109 -0.79 12.46 -1.30
CA LEU A 109 -2.06 12.10 -1.95
C LEU A 109 -2.75 10.90 -1.30
N TYR A 110 -2.03 10.11 -0.49
CA TYR A 110 -2.54 8.91 0.16
C TYR A 110 -3.26 7.97 -0.82
N ASP A 111 -2.59 7.71 -1.94
CA ASP A 111 -3.09 6.93 -3.06
C ASP A 111 -1.95 6.03 -3.58
N ALA A 112 -2.09 4.71 -3.39
CA ALA A 112 -1.09 3.74 -3.81
C ALA A 112 -0.97 3.59 -5.35
N HIS A 113 -1.91 4.16 -6.12
CA HIS A 113 -1.83 4.27 -7.58
C HIS A 113 -0.98 5.47 -8.02
N THR A 114 -0.89 6.51 -7.19
CA THR A 114 -0.32 7.79 -7.57
C THR A 114 0.96 8.09 -6.81
N ILE A 115 2.09 7.68 -7.40
CA ILE A 115 3.40 7.67 -6.73
C ILE A 115 4.51 8.17 -7.64
N TYR A 116 5.58 8.63 -7.01
CA TYR A 116 6.86 8.88 -7.65
C TYR A 116 7.90 7.86 -7.19
N ILE A 117 8.43 7.08 -8.13
CA ILE A 117 9.54 6.17 -7.87
C ILE A 117 10.82 6.87 -8.29
N LYS A 118 11.73 7.07 -7.33
CA LYS A 118 13.06 7.62 -7.57
C LYS A 118 13.88 6.69 -8.49
N PRO A 119 15.02 7.14 -9.06
CA PRO A 119 15.87 6.31 -9.92
C PRO A 119 16.16 4.91 -9.36
N GLN A 120 16.31 3.92 -10.25
CA GLN A 120 16.44 2.49 -9.88
C GLN A 120 17.64 2.21 -8.97
N CYS A 121 18.66 3.06 -9.01
CA CYS A 121 19.78 2.99 -8.09
C CYS A 121 19.35 3.16 -6.61
N TYR A 122 18.40 4.05 -6.31
CA TYR A 122 17.85 4.26 -4.96
C TYR A 122 16.86 3.17 -4.60
N VAL A 123 16.10 2.66 -5.57
CA VAL A 123 15.22 1.49 -5.42
C VAL A 123 16.00 0.24 -4.98
N SER A 124 17.29 0.17 -5.33
CA SER A 124 18.18 -0.91 -4.91
C SER A 124 18.65 -0.81 -3.45
N LEU A 125 18.40 0.31 -2.76
CA LEU A 125 18.88 0.57 -1.41
C LEU A 125 17.74 0.45 -0.38
N TYR A 126 18.03 -0.25 0.72
CA TYR A 126 17.08 -0.50 1.78
C TYR A 126 17.67 -0.19 3.15
N LEU A 127 16.81 0.23 4.06
CA LEU A 127 17.07 0.28 5.50
C LEU A 127 16.18 -0.75 6.18
N VAL A 128 16.78 -1.58 7.00
CA VAL A 128 16.14 -2.75 7.60
C VAL A 128 16.14 -2.59 9.12
N PHE A 129 14.95 -2.73 9.70
CA PHE A 129 14.72 -2.81 11.13
C PHE A 129 14.44 -4.28 11.52
N PRO A 130 15.04 -4.80 12.60
CA PRO A 130 15.07 -6.26 12.82
C PRO A 130 13.82 -6.82 13.49
N LEU A 131 13.03 -6.00 14.19
CA LEU A 131 11.89 -6.47 14.99
C LEU A 131 10.59 -6.37 14.21
N GLN A 132 9.73 -7.39 14.33
CA GLN A 132 8.33 -7.32 13.94
C GLN A 132 7.49 -6.96 15.16
N LEU A 133 6.59 -5.99 15.01
CA LEU A 133 5.71 -5.54 16.09
C LEU A 133 4.27 -6.02 15.86
N SER A 134 3.55 -6.24 16.95
CA SER A 134 2.10 -6.46 16.94
C SER A 134 1.47 -5.88 18.20
N LEU A 135 0.14 -5.95 18.28
CA LEU A 135 -0.67 -5.35 19.32
C LEU A 135 -1.44 -6.42 20.09
N LYS A 136 -1.52 -6.26 21.40
CA LYS A 136 -2.43 -7.02 22.26
C LYS A 136 -3.56 -6.13 22.72
N GLU A 137 -4.78 -6.62 22.58
CA GLU A 137 -5.95 -5.93 23.07
C GLU A 137 -5.85 -5.71 24.59
N ASN A 138 -6.18 -4.51 25.03
CA ASN A 138 -6.33 -4.18 26.44
C ASN A 138 -7.74 -3.66 26.67
N GLN A 139 -8.55 -4.40 27.44
CA GLN A 139 -9.98 -4.12 27.62
C GLN A 139 -10.29 -2.76 28.27
N TYR A 140 -9.30 -2.09 28.86
CA TYR A 140 -9.50 -0.85 29.62
C TYR A 140 -8.53 0.29 29.25
N SER A 141 -7.67 0.08 28.25
CA SER A 141 -6.71 1.10 27.80
C SER A 141 -6.30 0.88 26.34
N ASN A 142 -5.39 1.72 25.85
CA ASN A 142 -4.74 1.52 24.55
C ASN A 142 -4.09 0.13 24.47
N PRO A 143 -3.96 -0.44 23.25
CA PRO A 143 -3.30 -1.73 23.03
C PRO A 143 -1.87 -1.73 23.56
N GLU A 144 -1.44 -2.89 24.04
CA GLU A 144 -0.03 -3.09 24.38
C GLU A 144 0.76 -3.44 23.12
N VAL A 145 1.85 -2.72 22.87
CA VAL A 145 2.78 -3.02 21.78
C VAL A 145 3.77 -4.07 22.25
N TYR A 146 4.03 -5.09 21.43
CA TYR A 146 5.03 -6.11 21.74
C TYR A 146 5.77 -6.58 20.48
N VAL A 147 6.92 -7.21 20.68
CA VAL A 147 7.67 -7.85 19.59
C VAL A 147 7.03 -9.20 19.28
N SER A 148 6.40 -9.33 18.12
CA SER A 148 5.78 -10.58 17.68
C SER A 148 6.77 -11.54 17.03
N GLY A 149 7.86 -11.01 16.47
CA GLY A 149 8.86 -11.79 15.77
C GLY A 149 10.02 -10.92 15.29
N ILE A 150 10.75 -11.42 14.30
CA ILE A 150 11.87 -10.72 13.66
C ILE A 150 11.63 -10.65 12.15
N LEU A 151 12.38 -9.81 11.44
CA LEU A 151 12.24 -9.68 9.99
C LEU A 151 12.25 -11.04 9.28
N ALA A 152 11.16 -11.29 8.54
CA ALA A 152 10.92 -12.52 7.77
C ALA A 152 11.02 -13.82 8.60
N ASN A 153 11.00 -13.74 9.94
CA ASN A 153 11.28 -14.85 10.85
C ASN A 153 12.55 -15.64 10.47
N SER A 154 13.58 -14.94 9.97
CA SER A 154 14.79 -15.56 9.43
C SER A 154 15.96 -15.51 10.41
N ASP A 155 16.42 -16.68 10.87
CA ASP A 155 17.62 -16.81 11.70
C ASP A 155 18.87 -16.27 10.99
N ASN A 156 18.97 -16.41 9.67
CA ASN A 156 20.10 -15.90 8.91
C ASN A 156 20.15 -14.37 8.97
N ILE A 157 19.01 -13.69 8.82
CA ILE A 157 18.93 -12.23 8.95
C ILE A 157 19.27 -11.79 10.38
N ALA A 158 18.76 -12.50 11.39
CA ALA A 158 19.10 -12.21 12.79
C ALA A 158 20.60 -12.33 13.06
N ASN A 159 21.24 -13.41 12.58
CA ASN A 159 22.69 -13.63 12.75
C ASN A 159 23.51 -12.54 12.03
N ILE A 160 23.07 -12.11 10.84
CA ILE A 160 23.72 -11.00 10.11
C ILE A 160 23.57 -9.69 10.91
N TYR A 161 22.37 -9.40 11.39
CA TYR A 161 22.09 -8.22 12.19
C TYR A 161 22.94 -8.20 13.47
N GLU A 162 23.04 -9.33 14.17
CA GLU A 162 23.91 -9.49 15.35
C GLU A 162 25.39 -9.27 14.99
N SER A 163 25.85 -9.81 13.85
CA SER A 163 27.25 -9.63 13.42
C SER A 163 27.61 -8.17 13.12
N ILE A 164 26.65 -7.36 12.69
CA ILE A 164 26.82 -5.95 12.35
C ILE A 164 26.69 -5.07 13.60
N THR A 165 25.70 -5.35 14.45
CA THR A 165 25.27 -4.44 15.51
C THR A 165 25.67 -4.88 16.92
N GLY A 166 25.98 -6.17 17.08
CA GLY A 166 26.22 -6.82 18.38
C GLY A 166 24.95 -7.14 19.18
N ILE A 167 23.76 -6.99 18.59
CA ILE A 167 22.46 -7.24 19.24
C ILE A 167 21.79 -8.43 18.56
N ASP A 168 21.43 -9.47 19.32
CA ASP A 168 20.57 -10.54 18.81
C ASP A 168 19.09 -10.10 18.95
N PRO A 169 18.36 -9.86 17.84
CA PRO A 169 16.98 -9.42 17.91
C PRO A 169 16.03 -10.50 18.45
N ARG A 170 16.43 -11.78 18.45
CA ARG A 170 15.60 -12.90 18.93
C ARG A 170 15.38 -12.87 20.44
N ASP A 171 16.30 -12.27 21.18
CA ASP A 171 16.22 -12.16 22.64
C ASP A 171 14.99 -11.36 23.11
N TYR A 172 14.41 -10.55 22.22
CA TYR A 172 13.31 -9.63 22.53
C TYR A 172 11.94 -10.14 22.08
N ILE A 173 11.85 -11.31 21.42
CA ILE A 173 10.58 -11.86 20.95
C ILE A 173 9.64 -12.10 22.15
N GLY A 174 8.43 -11.57 22.06
CA GLY A 174 7.41 -11.63 23.10
C GLY A 174 7.48 -10.51 24.15
N GLU A 175 8.55 -9.69 24.17
CA GLU A 175 8.66 -8.58 25.10
C GLU A 175 7.69 -7.43 24.77
N THR A 176 7.08 -6.87 25.82
CA THR A 176 6.24 -5.66 25.72
C THR A 176 7.12 -4.41 25.61
N ILE A 177 6.74 -3.53 24.68
CA ILE A 177 7.39 -2.24 24.44
C ILE A 177 6.60 -1.14 25.15
N ILE A 178 7.28 -0.37 25.99
CA ILE A 178 6.70 0.74 26.74
C ILE A 178 6.81 2.04 25.94
N THR A 179 8.01 2.34 25.45
CA THR A 179 8.25 3.54 24.63
C THR A 179 9.19 3.24 23.47
N ILE A 180 8.99 3.96 22.37
CA ILE A 180 9.93 4.05 21.25
C ILE A 180 10.37 5.51 21.18
N ASP A 181 11.67 5.77 21.22
CA ASP A 181 12.25 7.12 21.18
C ASP A 181 11.75 8.09 22.27
N ASN A 182 11.44 7.55 23.45
CA ASN A 182 10.82 8.25 24.60
C ASN A 182 9.37 8.69 24.38
N GLN A 183 8.70 8.18 23.34
CA GLN A 183 7.27 8.34 23.10
C GLN A 183 6.55 7.04 23.46
N ASP A 184 5.35 7.12 24.03
CA ASP A 184 4.49 5.94 24.26
C ASP A 184 4.42 5.08 22.99
N ALA A 185 4.63 3.77 23.13
CA ALA A 185 4.81 2.89 21.98
C ALA A 185 3.60 2.86 21.06
N TRP A 186 2.39 2.84 21.64
CA TRP A 186 1.15 2.89 20.86
C TRP A 186 1.03 4.20 20.10
N TYR A 187 1.25 5.33 20.77
CA TYR A 187 1.21 6.64 20.14
C TYR A 187 2.30 6.81 19.06
N TYR A 188 3.47 6.20 19.24
CA TYR A 188 4.52 6.16 18.21
C TYR A 188 4.04 5.46 16.94
N LEU A 189 3.43 4.27 17.07
CA LEU A 189 2.92 3.51 15.93
C LEU A 189 1.81 4.26 15.20
N LEU A 190 0.89 4.91 15.92
CA LEU A 190 -0.15 5.74 15.31
C LEU A 190 0.44 6.86 14.45
N VAL A 191 1.43 7.59 14.99
CA VAL A 191 2.06 8.70 14.25
C VAL A 191 2.85 8.20 13.05
N GLU A 192 3.65 7.15 13.18
CA GLU A 192 4.45 6.66 12.05
C GLU A 192 3.58 6.00 10.96
N SER A 193 2.57 5.22 11.35
CA SER A 193 1.65 4.62 10.37
C SER A 193 0.84 5.65 9.60
N SER A 194 0.47 6.78 10.23
CA SER A 194 -0.25 7.88 9.53
C SER A 194 0.55 8.54 8.40
N LYS A 195 1.87 8.32 8.35
CA LYS A 195 2.72 8.80 7.25
C LYS A 195 2.75 7.84 6.06
N LEU A 196 2.12 6.66 6.16
CA LEU A 196 2.03 5.73 5.05
C LEU A 196 0.99 6.21 4.04
N SER A 197 1.46 6.47 2.84
CA SER A 197 0.70 7.02 1.72
C SER A 197 -0.09 5.99 0.93
N ILE A 198 -0.65 4.99 1.62
CA ILE A 198 -1.32 3.85 1.00
C ILE A 198 -2.85 3.94 1.08
N SER A 199 -3.40 4.62 2.08
CA SER A 199 -4.83 4.72 2.32
C SER A 199 -5.16 6.03 2.99
N LYS A 200 -6.37 6.54 2.75
CA LYS A 200 -6.92 7.69 3.48
C LYS A 200 -7.52 7.27 4.84
N ASP A 201 -7.62 5.97 5.12
CA ASP A 201 -8.02 5.42 6.43
C ASP A 201 -6.78 5.10 7.30
N PRO A 202 -6.59 5.79 8.44
CA PRO A 202 -5.51 5.50 9.38
C PRO A 202 -5.50 4.07 9.94
N SER A 203 -6.66 3.41 10.04
CA SER A 203 -6.73 2.00 10.47
C SER A 203 -6.08 1.07 9.43
N SER A 204 -6.35 1.30 8.14
CA SER A 204 -5.67 0.57 7.05
C SER A 204 -4.16 0.85 7.06
N CYS A 205 -3.76 2.11 7.25
CA CYS A 205 -2.34 2.45 7.33
C CYS A 205 -1.64 1.79 8.53
N LEU A 206 -2.29 1.72 9.70
CA LEU A 206 -1.76 0.99 10.86
C LEU A 206 -1.57 -0.50 10.54
N ASN A 207 -2.55 -1.12 9.90
CA ASN A 207 -2.45 -2.51 9.48
C ASN A 207 -1.30 -2.73 8.50
N GLU A 208 -1.16 -1.88 7.48
CA GLU A 208 -0.04 -1.97 6.53
C GLU A 208 1.31 -1.77 7.25
N TYR A 209 1.38 -0.83 8.19
CA TYR A 209 2.61 -0.55 8.91
C TYR A 209 3.08 -1.74 9.76
N LEU A 210 2.15 -2.36 10.51
CA LEU A 210 2.42 -3.54 11.32
C LEU A 210 2.78 -4.76 10.46
N GLN A 211 2.12 -4.90 9.31
CA GLN A 211 2.36 -6.02 8.43
C GLN A 211 3.65 -5.84 7.63
N ASN A 212 3.86 -4.72 6.94
CA ASN A 212 4.82 -4.59 5.83
C ASN A 212 5.92 -3.54 6.03
N ASP A 213 5.58 -2.32 6.42
CA ASP A 213 6.51 -1.18 6.28
C ASP A 213 7.42 -0.92 7.50
N PHE A 214 7.12 -1.47 8.67
CA PHE A 214 7.96 -1.26 9.85
C PHE A 214 9.38 -1.82 9.69
N MET A 215 9.53 -2.94 8.97
CA MET A 215 10.77 -3.73 9.00
C MET A 215 11.74 -3.44 7.85
N ALA A 216 11.27 -2.89 6.73
CA ALA A 216 12.11 -2.65 5.56
C ALA A 216 11.64 -1.41 4.77
N LEU A 217 12.49 -0.38 4.74
CA LEU A 217 12.26 0.87 4.03
C LEU A 217 13.09 0.87 2.74
N ASN A 218 12.44 0.96 1.58
CA ASN A 218 13.11 1.08 0.30
C ASN A 218 13.31 2.56 -0.03
N LEU A 219 14.55 2.99 -0.27
CA LEU A 219 14.85 4.40 -0.48
C LEU A 219 14.35 4.96 -1.82
N GLY A 220 13.90 4.09 -2.73
CA GLY A 220 13.22 4.44 -3.98
C GLY A 220 11.84 5.09 -3.80
N TYR A 221 11.19 4.92 -2.65
CA TYR A 221 9.90 5.55 -2.33
C TYR A 221 9.79 6.00 -0.87
N SER A 222 10.43 5.33 0.07
CA SER A 222 10.42 5.74 1.48
C SER A 222 11.44 6.85 1.78
N PRO A 223 11.13 7.78 2.70
CA PRO A 223 12.11 8.72 3.23
C PRO A 223 13.15 8.02 4.11
N ILE A 224 14.33 8.64 4.23
CA ILE A 224 15.33 8.22 5.22
C ILE A 224 14.81 8.60 6.61
N PRO A 225 14.78 7.66 7.58
CA PRO A 225 14.48 7.96 8.97
C PRO A 225 15.31 9.13 9.55
N GLU A 226 14.68 9.98 10.38
CA GLU A 226 15.39 11.09 11.04
C GLU A 226 16.55 10.61 11.95
N LYS A 227 16.45 9.39 12.48
CA LYS A 227 17.46 8.75 13.32
C LYS A 227 17.86 7.40 12.75
N GLU A 228 19.16 7.12 12.83
CA GLU A 228 19.78 5.84 12.50
C GLU A 228 19.30 4.69 13.39
N ASN A 229 18.89 4.98 14.62
CA ASN A 229 18.45 3.99 15.58
C ASN A 229 17.09 4.33 16.19
N ARG A 230 16.48 3.33 16.82
CA ARG A 230 15.30 3.45 17.68
C ARG A 230 15.66 3.03 19.09
N THR A 231 15.48 3.95 20.03
CA THR A 231 15.64 3.65 21.45
C THR A 231 14.35 3.01 21.95
N ILE A 232 14.36 1.70 22.18
CA ILE A 232 13.22 0.94 22.66
C ILE A 232 13.34 0.70 24.16
N GLN A 233 12.30 1.05 24.89
CA GLN A 233 12.15 0.72 26.30
C GLN A 233 11.27 -0.53 26.44
N PHE A 234 11.86 -1.61 26.92
CA PHE A 234 11.13 -2.79 27.38
C PHE A 234 11.00 -2.79 28.90
N ASN A 235 10.34 -3.81 29.44
CA ASN A 235 10.36 -4.09 30.87
C ASN A 235 11.76 -4.48 31.38
N SER A 236 12.57 -5.10 30.52
CA SER A 236 13.93 -5.55 30.82
C SER A 236 14.98 -4.42 30.83
N GLY A 237 14.71 -3.31 30.13
CA GLY A 237 15.61 -2.16 30.05
C GLY A 237 15.46 -1.37 28.76
N PHE A 238 16.43 -0.50 28.48
CA PHE A 238 16.52 0.27 27.25
C PHE A 238 17.52 -0.37 26.29
N VAL A 239 17.19 -0.41 25.00
CA VAL A 239 18.06 -0.93 23.93
C VAL A 239 17.95 -0.01 22.72
N ASP A 240 19.08 0.36 22.13
CA ASP A 240 19.13 1.13 20.89
C ASP A 240 19.28 0.18 19.71
N PHE A 241 18.23 0.02 18.91
CA PHE A 241 18.25 -0.78 17.67
C PHE A 241 18.61 0.10 16.47
N PRO A 242 19.82 -0.01 15.91
CA PRO A 242 20.14 0.64 14.63
C PRO A 242 19.41 -0.02 13.46
N PHE A 243 19.02 0.76 12.46
CA PHE A 243 18.75 0.20 11.15
C PHE A 243 20.05 -0.37 10.56
N ILE A 244 19.95 -1.44 9.77
CA ILE A 244 21.05 -1.88 8.92
C ILE A 244 20.72 -1.61 7.46
N GLY A 245 21.75 -1.50 6.64
CA GLY A 245 21.61 -1.32 5.20
C GLY A 245 21.47 -2.64 4.46
N MET A 246 20.72 -2.67 3.36
CA MET A 246 20.75 -3.77 2.39
C MET A 246 20.79 -3.19 0.97
N CYS A 247 21.55 -3.82 0.08
CA CYS A 247 21.58 -3.47 -1.34
C CYS A 247 21.17 -4.67 -2.19
N THR A 248 20.21 -4.51 -3.10
CA THR A 248 19.74 -5.60 -3.98
C THR A 248 20.48 -5.65 -5.31
N SER A 249 21.36 -4.68 -5.59
CA SER A 249 22.11 -4.58 -6.84
C SER A 249 23.62 -4.53 -6.62
N ASN A 250 24.37 -4.85 -7.68
CA ASN A 250 25.82 -4.74 -7.66
C ASN A 250 26.24 -3.32 -8.06
N PHE A 251 27.08 -2.70 -7.23
CA PHE A 251 27.73 -1.42 -7.52
C PHE A 251 29.22 -1.54 -7.22
N SER A 252 30.04 -1.13 -8.17
CA SER A 252 31.50 -1.25 -8.07
C SER A 252 32.20 0.03 -7.56
N SER A 253 31.48 1.17 -7.55
CA SER A 253 31.98 2.46 -7.08
C SER A 253 30.87 3.52 -7.04
N GLN A 254 31.17 4.67 -6.42
CA GLN A 254 30.32 5.87 -6.50
C GLN A 254 30.02 6.29 -7.96
N SER A 255 31.00 6.20 -8.86
CA SER A 255 30.80 6.57 -10.27
C SER A 255 29.86 5.59 -11.00
N ASP A 256 29.91 4.31 -10.64
CA ASP A 256 29.02 3.28 -11.17
C ASP A 256 27.59 3.52 -10.69
N PHE A 257 27.42 3.73 -9.37
CA PHE A 257 26.14 4.10 -8.77
C PHE A 257 25.53 5.35 -9.43
N GLN A 258 26.31 6.43 -9.56
CA GLN A 258 25.87 7.66 -10.22
C GLN A 258 25.49 7.43 -11.70
N THR A 259 26.24 6.60 -12.42
CA THR A 259 25.94 6.32 -13.83
C THR A 259 24.61 5.57 -13.97
N GLN A 260 24.30 4.67 -13.04
CA GLN A 260 23.02 3.96 -13.02
C GLN A 260 21.86 4.88 -12.63
N CYS A 261 22.04 5.78 -11.65
CA CYS A 261 21.00 6.76 -11.30
C CYS A 261 20.67 7.73 -12.43
N LEU A 262 21.68 8.18 -13.19
CA LEU A 262 21.53 9.15 -14.27
C LEU A 262 21.32 8.48 -15.64
N CYS A 263 21.00 7.19 -15.63
CA CYS A 263 20.79 6.44 -16.85
C CYS A 263 19.39 6.69 -17.40
N ASN A 264 19.29 7.30 -18.58
CA ASN A 264 18.00 7.45 -19.25
C ASN A 264 17.40 6.07 -19.61
N TRP A 265 16.08 5.95 -19.47
CA TRP A 265 15.27 4.76 -19.76
C TRP A 265 15.65 4.01 -21.06
N ILE A 266 15.93 4.72 -22.16
CA ILE A 266 16.29 4.12 -23.46
C ILE A 266 17.65 3.40 -23.38
N LYS A 267 18.61 3.96 -22.65
CA LYS A 267 19.96 3.41 -22.53
C LYS A 267 19.99 2.23 -21.55
N CYS A 268 19.26 2.32 -20.45
CA CYS A 268 19.21 1.27 -19.44
C CYS A 268 18.48 0.01 -19.93
N LYS A 269 17.35 0.15 -20.63
CA LYS A 269 16.66 -1.03 -21.20
C LYS A 269 17.45 -1.73 -22.32
N ASN A 270 18.34 -1.04 -23.03
CA ASN A 270 19.23 -1.68 -24.01
C ASN A 270 20.34 -2.51 -23.33
N LEU A 271 20.71 -2.22 -22.08
CA LEU A 271 21.59 -3.07 -21.28
C LEU A 271 20.86 -4.34 -20.78
N GLU A 272 19.59 -4.22 -20.39
CA GLU A 272 18.75 -5.33 -19.92
C GLU A 272 18.25 -6.26 -21.03
N LYS A 273 18.00 -5.74 -22.24
CA LYS A 273 17.64 -6.54 -23.44
C LYS A 273 18.68 -7.59 -23.82
N SER A 274 19.90 -7.50 -23.30
CA SER A 274 20.91 -8.57 -23.44
C SER A 274 20.61 -9.83 -22.61
N LYS A 275 19.60 -9.79 -21.72
CA LYS A 275 19.28 -10.86 -20.75
C LYS A 275 17.85 -11.43 -20.79
N SER A 276 16.87 -10.84 -21.49
CA SER A 276 15.50 -11.38 -21.55
C SER A 276 14.82 -11.18 -22.90
N LYS A 277 14.32 -12.28 -23.51
CA LYS A 277 13.70 -12.31 -24.85
C LYS A 277 12.17 -12.14 -24.86
N ASN A 278 11.50 -12.13 -23.70
CA ASN A 278 10.03 -12.21 -23.61
C ASN A 278 9.33 -10.93 -23.11
N PHE A 279 10.03 -9.79 -23.10
CA PHE A 279 9.60 -8.58 -22.41
C PHE A 279 8.43 -7.81 -23.08
N LYS A 280 8.12 -8.09 -24.36
CA LYS A 280 7.17 -7.27 -25.15
C LYS A 280 5.68 -7.53 -24.90
N GLU A 281 5.34 -8.66 -24.27
CA GLU A 281 3.94 -9.05 -24.03
C GLU A 281 3.51 -8.86 -22.57
N LYS A 282 4.47 -8.73 -21.64
CA LYS A 282 4.22 -8.64 -20.20
C LYS A 282 3.91 -7.20 -19.74
N GLU A 283 4.64 -6.20 -20.25
CA GLU A 283 4.45 -4.78 -19.89
C GLU A 283 3.13 -4.17 -20.37
N ARG A 284 2.49 -4.74 -21.41
CA ARG A 284 1.18 -4.21 -21.88
C ARG A 284 0.01 -4.56 -20.96
N LYS A 285 0.17 -5.56 -20.09
CA LYS A 285 -0.86 -6.03 -19.15
C LYS A 285 -0.55 -5.69 -17.69
N GLU A 286 0.69 -5.34 -17.38
CA GLU A 286 1.13 -4.93 -16.05
C GLU A 286 0.97 -3.41 -15.87
N VAL A 287 -0.25 -2.97 -15.59
CA VAL A 287 -0.52 -1.61 -15.09
C VAL A 287 -0.93 -1.74 -13.63
N LEU A 288 0.10 -1.92 -12.80
CA LEU A 288 0.08 -2.31 -11.39
C LEU A 288 -0.20 -1.11 -10.46
N SER A 289 -0.59 -1.36 -9.21
CA SER A 289 -0.14 -0.47 -8.13
C SER A 289 1.35 -0.77 -7.87
N PRO A 290 2.32 0.07 -8.26
CA PRO A 290 3.73 -0.32 -8.29
C PRO A 290 4.31 -0.58 -6.89
N VAL A 291 3.66 -0.09 -5.84
CA VAL A 291 4.17 -0.12 -4.46
C VAL A 291 3.88 -1.44 -3.76
N LEU A 292 2.61 -1.83 -3.62
CA LEU A 292 2.20 -2.97 -2.79
C LEU A 292 2.73 -4.30 -3.30
N GLU A 293 2.66 -4.54 -4.61
CA GLU A 293 3.15 -5.78 -5.17
C GLU A 293 4.68 -5.84 -5.18
N LYS A 294 5.36 -4.71 -5.41
CA LYS A 294 6.83 -4.64 -5.29
C LYS A 294 7.25 -4.88 -3.84
N ARG A 295 6.56 -4.31 -2.84
CA ARG A 295 6.77 -4.57 -1.40
C ARG A 295 6.55 -6.03 -1.02
N LYS A 296 5.45 -6.64 -1.46
CA LYS A 296 5.15 -8.07 -1.26
C LYS A 296 6.21 -8.96 -1.90
N ARG A 297 6.55 -8.68 -3.16
CA ARG A 297 7.58 -9.40 -3.92
C ARG A 297 8.96 -9.27 -3.28
N ILE A 298 9.28 -8.16 -2.62
CA ILE A 298 10.54 -8.01 -1.87
C ILE A 298 10.55 -8.90 -0.63
N LYS A 299 9.48 -8.93 0.18
CA LYS A 299 9.41 -9.88 1.30
C LYS A 299 9.43 -11.33 0.84
N GLN A 300 8.77 -11.62 -0.28
CA GLN A 300 8.82 -12.93 -0.91
C GLN A 300 10.23 -13.23 -1.43
N MET A 301 10.91 -12.29 -2.10
CA MET A 301 12.29 -12.44 -2.57
C MET A 301 13.29 -12.56 -1.43
N ILE A 302 13.14 -11.78 -0.35
CA ILE A 302 13.95 -11.89 0.87
C ILE A 302 13.70 -13.28 1.46
N ARG A 303 12.44 -13.68 1.64
CA ARG A 303 12.08 -15.03 2.07
C ARG A 303 12.71 -16.07 1.15
N GLU A 304 12.41 -16.11 -0.14
CA GLU A 304 12.93 -17.05 -1.13
C GLU A 304 14.46 -17.06 -1.24
N TYR A 305 15.14 -15.91 -1.21
CA TYR A 305 16.59 -15.83 -1.23
C TYR A 305 17.21 -16.47 0.02
N PHE A 306 16.62 -16.27 1.20
CA PHE A 306 17.12 -16.89 2.43
C PHE A 306 16.63 -18.34 2.61
N THR A 307 15.41 -18.64 2.18
CA THR A 307 14.82 -20.00 2.21
C THR A 307 15.52 -20.90 1.19
N SER A 308 15.94 -20.38 0.03
CA SER A 308 16.76 -21.13 -0.94
C SER A 308 18.16 -21.42 -0.41
N LYS A 309 18.79 -20.50 0.34
CA LYS A 309 20.04 -20.77 1.06
C LYS A 309 19.87 -21.74 2.24
N ASP A 310 18.74 -21.72 2.93
CA ASP A 310 18.42 -22.70 3.98
C ASP A 310 18.08 -24.09 3.38
N ASN A 311 17.47 -24.11 2.19
CA ASN A 311 17.11 -25.32 1.45
C ASN A 311 18.25 -25.91 0.60
N GLU A 312 19.33 -25.17 0.31
CA GLU A 312 20.59 -25.76 -0.19
C GLU A 312 21.17 -26.80 0.79
N ASN A 313 20.64 -26.88 2.03
CA ASN A 313 20.94 -27.93 3.02
C ASN A 313 19.85 -29.02 3.19
N LYS A 314 18.75 -28.99 2.43
CA LYS A 314 17.69 -30.02 2.48
C LYS A 314 17.20 -30.39 1.08
N ASN A 315 17.58 -31.59 0.65
CA ASN A 315 17.18 -32.17 -0.64
C ASN A 315 15.66 -32.09 -0.89
N GLU A 316 15.33 -31.67 -2.12
CA GLU A 316 14.00 -31.70 -2.72
C GLU A 316 13.40 -33.12 -2.75
N ASN A 317 12.13 -33.24 -2.41
CA ASN A 317 11.23 -34.23 -3.01
C ASN A 317 9.76 -33.80 -2.92
N GLN A 318 9.12 -33.82 -4.10
CA GLN A 318 7.71 -34.09 -4.42
C GLN A 318 6.63 -33.05 -4.10
N LYS A 319 6.07 -32.47 -5.18
CA LYS A 319 4.70 -31.94 -5.25
C LYS A 319 3.73 -33.14 -5.22
N GLU A 320 3.12 -33.41 -4.07
CA GLU A 320 1.91 -34.23 -3.92
C GLU A 320 0.76 -33.31 -3.50
N GLU A 321 -0.43 -33.50 -4.07
CA GLU A 321 -1.69 -32.99 -3.53
C GLU A 321 -1.83 -33.50 -2.10
N GLN A 322 -1.64 -32.62 -1.12
CA GLN A 322 -1.75 -32.94 0.30
C GLN A 322 -2.90 -32.17 0.93
N GLU A 323 -3.89 -32.91 1.45
CA GLU A 323 -4.70 -32.45 2.59
C GLU A 323 -3.74 -32.15 3.74
N ASN A 324 -3.38 -30.89 3.91
CA ASN A 324 -2.59 -30.44 5.04
C ASN A 324 -3.53 -29.82 6.06
N VAL A 325 -3.72 -30.51 7.18
CA VAL A 325 -4.44 -29.97 8.34
C VAL A 325 -3.49 -29.05 9.08
N ILE A 326 -3.78 -27.75 9.09
CA ILE A 326 -3.07 -26.76 9.90
C ILE A 326 -4.11 -26.17 10.86
N ASP A 327 -3.89 -26.35 12.16
CA ASP A 327 -4.59 -25.59 13.22
C ASP A 327 -6.14 -25.49 13.10
N GLY A 328 -6.82 -26.59 12.76
CA GLY A 328 -8.29 -26.66 12.71
C GLY A 328 -8.92 -26.33 11.34
N SER A 329 -8.16 -25.78 10.39
CA SER A 329 -8.54 -25.74 8.97
C SER A 329 -8.00 -26.97 8.23
N VAL A 330 -8.81 -27.46 7.28
CA VAL A 330 -8.38 -28.45 6.30
C VAL A 330 -8.10 -27.67 5.01
N ILE A 331 -6.82 -27.55 4.65
CA ILE A 331 -6.44 -26.99 3.35
C ILE A 331 -6.70 -28.07 2.31
N ILE A 332 -7.66 -27.81 1.43
CA ILE A 332 -8.13 -28.80 0.45
C ILE A 332 -7.46 -28.57 -0.90
N PHE A 333 -7.12 -27.32 -1.22
CA PHE A 333 -6.45 -26.98 -2.48
C PHE A 333 -5.60 -25.70 -2.35
N ASN A 334 -4.28 -25.85 -2.36
CA ASN A 334 -3.31 -24.75 -2.35
C ASN A 334 -2.33 -24.94 -3.49
N THR A 335 -2.52 -24.19 -4.58
CA THR A 335 -1.67 -24.34 -5.77
C THR A 335 -1.29 -23.04 -6.46
N SER A 336 -1.98 -21.91 -6.21
CA SER A 336 -1.74 -20.66 -6.96
C SER A 336 -1.23 -19.51 -6.10
N ASP A 337 -0.60 -18.54 -6.76
CA ASP A 337 -0.10 -17.28 -6.20
C ASP A 337 -1.23 -16.27 -5.90
N SER A 338 -2.44 -16.52 -6.37
CA SER A 338 -3.50 -15.50 -6.48
C SER A 338 -4.85 -15.90 -5.90
N VAL A 339 -5.14 -17.19 -5.77
CA VAL A 339 -6.35 -17.70 -5.14
C VAL A 339 -6.12 -19.07 -4.47
N ASN A 340 -6.72 -19.26 -3.30
CA ASN A 340 -6.72 -20.53 -2.57
C ASN A 340 -8.12 -20.88 -2.06
N PHE A 341 -8.37 -22.19 -1.87
CA PHE A 341 -9.58 -22.68 -1.24
C PHE A 341 -9.28 -23.59 -0.03
N GLU A 342 -9.93 -23.28 1.08
CA GLU A 342 -9.83 -24.00 2.34
C GLU A 342 -11.20 -24.21 2.99
N VAL A 343 -11.26 -25.16 3.93
CA VAL A 343 -12.43 -25.33 4.81
C VAL A 343 -12.01 -25.18 6.26
N PHE A 344 -12.72 -24.32 6.97
CA PHE A 344 -12.52 -24.10 8.40
C PHE A 344 -13.72 -24.64 9.17
N THR A 345 -13.49 -25.34 10.28
CA THR A 345 -14.56 -25.73 11.22
C THR A 345 -14.39 -24.95 12.51
N GLY A 346 -15.33 -24.06 12.80
CA GLY A 346 -15.30 -23.28 14.03
C GLY A 346 -15.61 -24.10 15.27
N ASP A 347 -15.32 -23.55 16.45
CA ASP A 347 -15.65 -24.16 17.75
C ASP A 347 -17.16 -24.40 17.92
N SER A 348 -18.01 -23.65 17.21
CA SER A 348 -19.46 -23.89 17.15
C SER A 348 -19.82 -25.23 16.47
N GLY A 349 -18.88 -25.83 15.74
CA GLY A 349 -19.07 -27.01 14.88
C GLY A 349 -19.55 -26.68 13.46
N ILE A 350 -19.73 -25.39 13.14
CA ILE A 350 -20.12 -24.93 11.80
C ILE A 350 -18.91 -24.93 10.88
N GLN A 351 -19.13 -25.35 9.64
CA GLN A 351 -18.12 -25.34 8.58
C GLN A 351 -18.28 -24.09 7.71
N TYR A 352 -17.14 -23.54 7.31
CA TYR A 352 -17.01 -22.39 6.43
C TYR A 352 -16.13 -22.79 5.25
N GLY A 353 -16.60 -22.55 4.03
CA GLY A 353 -15.76 -22.53 2.84
C GLY A 353 -15.03 -21.20 2.81
N ILE A 354 -13.73 -21.22 2.64
CA ILE A 354 -12.89 -20.02 2.60
C ILE A 354 -12.27 -19.92 1.22
N LEU A 355 -12.61 -18.86 0.48
CA LEU A 355 -11.98 -18.51 -0.78
C LEU A 355 -11.08 -17.30 -0.55
N GLN A 356 -9.78 -17.54 -0.44
CA GLN A 356 -8.79 -16.48 -0.31
C GLN A 356 -8.45 -15.96 -1.71
N VAL A 357 -8.85 -14.73 -2.02
CA VAL A 357 -8.46 -14.07 -3.27
C VAL A 357 -7.30 -13.15 -2.92
N ILE A 358 -6.08 -13.64 -3.13
CA ILE A 358 -4.82 -12.96 -2.79
C ILE A 358 -4.54 -11.81 -3.77
N SER A 359 -4.88 -12.01 -5.04
CA SER A 359 -4.67 -11.06 -6.14
C SER A 359 -5.69 -11.26 -7.26
N PHE A 360 -6.11 -10.18 -7.92
CA PHE A 360 -6.85 -10.24 -9.20
C PHE A 360 -5.92 -10.24 -10.41
N MET A 361 -4.64 -10.54 -10.21
CA MET A 361 -3.64 -10.64 -11.27
C MET A 361 -2.94 -12.01 -11.21
N PRO A 362 -3.66 -13.10 -11.54
CA PRO A 362 -3.08 -14.42 -11.56
C PRO A 362 -2.05 -14.59 -12.68
N ASP A 363 -0.97 -15.31 -12.37
CA ASP A 363 -0.01 -15.79 -13.38
C ASP A 363 -0.70 -16.73 -14.39
N ASP A 364 -1.70 -17.51 -13.96
CA ASP A 364 -2.54 -18.36 -14.81
C ASP A 364 -4.05 -18.14 -14.53
N LEU A 365 -4.75 -17.56 -15.50
CA LEU A 365 -6.20 -17.29 -15.43
C LEU A 365 -7.05 -18.56 -15.40
N ASN A 366 -6.60 -19.67 -16.00
CA ASN A 366 -7.37 -20.91 -15.98
C ASN A 366 -7.30 -21.56 -14.61
N GLU A 367 -6.10 -21.61 -14.02
CA GLU A 367 -5.91 -22.13 -12.65
C GLU A 367 -6.76 -21.34 -11.65
N PHE A 368 -6.79 -20.01 -11.78
CA PHE A 368 -7.64 -19.16 -10.95
C PHE A 368 -9.13 -19.59 -10.99
N GLY A 369 -9.66 -19.85 -12.19
CA GLY A 369 -11.05 -20.30 -12.37
C GLY A 369 -11.28 -21.73 -11.85
N GLU A 370 -10.36 -22.66 -12.13
CA GLU A 370 -10.46 -24.06 -11.71
C GLU A 370 -10.51 -24.21 -10.18
N ILE A 371 -9.73 -23.41 -9.44
CA ILE A 371 -9.74 -23.40 -7.97
C ILE A 371 -11.09 -22.93 -7.43
N ILE A 372 -11.67 -21.89 -8.03
CA ILE A 372 -12.99 -21.37 -7.63
C ILE A 372 -14.07 -22.42 -7.90
N ASP A 373 -14.11 -23.00 -9.10
CA ASP A 373 -15.08 -24.04 -9.46
C ASP A 373 -14.97 -25.25 -8.53
N TYR A 374 -13.73 -25.71 -8.25
CA TYR A 374 -13.48 -26.78 -7.30
C TYR A 374 -14.03 -26.46 -5.90
N GLY A 375 -13.73 -25.28 -5.37
CA GLY A 375 -14.20 -24.85 -4.05
C GLY A 375 -15.73 -24.82 -3.98
N MET A 376 -16.38 -24.33 -5.03
CA MET A 376 -17.84 -24.31 -5.11
C MET A 376 -18.45 -25.71 -5.20
N GLU A 377 -17.89 -26.61 -6.00
CA GLU A 377 -18.33 -28.01 -6.07
C GLU A 377 -18.14 -28.72 -4.71
N TYR A 378 -17.05 -28.42 -3.99
CA TYR A 378 -16.78 -28.97 -2.67
C TYR A 378 -17.81 -28.51 -1.64
N ILE A 379 -18.08 -27.19 -1.58
CA ILE A 379 -19.10 -26.61 -0.71
C ILE A 379 -20.45 -27.26 -0.98
N GLN A 380 -20.83 -27.40 -2.26
CA GLN A 380 -22.11 -28.00 -2.66
C GLN A 380 -22.20 -29.46 -2.22
N SER A 381 -21.14 -30.24 -2.44
CA SER A 381 -21.12 -31.67 -2.17
C SER A 381 -21.13 -31.99 -0.67
N ASN A 382 -20.61 -31.08 0.16
CA ASN A 382 -20.51 -31.24 1.61
C ASN A 382 -21.60 -30.49 2.40
N ASN A 383 -22.50 -29.76 1.73
CA ASN A 383 -23.54 -28.93 2.36
C ASN A 383 -22.95 -27.90 3.34
N ILE A 384 -21.91 -27.20 2.91
CA ILE A 384 -21.33 -26.09 3.66
C ILE A 384 -22.19 -24.84 3.39
N ASP A 385 -22.72 -24.24 4.45
CA ASP A 385 -23.69 -23.14 4.33
C ASP A 385 -23.02 -21.77 4.21
N TYR A 386 -21.79 -21.60 4.72
CA TYR A 386 -21.10 -20.30 4.75
C TYR A 386 -19.92 -20.25 3.78
N LEU A 387 -19.79 -19.14 3.06
CA LEU A 387 -18.63 -18.81 2.24
C LEU A 387 -18.01 -17.49 2.72
N VAL A 388 -16.73 -17.54 3.09
CA VAL A 388 -15.90 -16.37 3.36
C VAL A 388 -15.06 -16.07 2.13
N ILE A 389 -15.20 -14.88 1.57
CA ILE A 389 -14.26 -14.32 0.60
C ILE A 389 -13.25 -13.51 1.37
N ASP A 390 -12.04 -14.04 1.46
CA ASP A 390 -10.93 -13.42 2.16
C ASP A 390 -10.09 -12.58 1.20
N LEU A 391 -10.10 -11.26 1.42
CA LEU A 391 -9.49 -10.24 0.58
C LEU A 391 -8.33 -9.53 1.28
N LYS A 392 -7.87 -10.05 2.43
CA LYS A 392 -6.75 -9.46 3.17
C LYS A 392 -5.53 -9.27 2.26
N GLN A 393 -4.89 -8.12 2.39
CA GLN A 393 -3.74 -7.73 1.59
C GLN A 393 -3.93 -7.66 0.06
N ASN A 394 -5.12 -7.89 -0.50
CA ASN A 394 -5.28 -7.92 -1.96
C ASN A 394 -5.18 -6.52 -2.58
N GLY A 395 -4.08 -6.22 -3.28
CA GLY A 395 -3.85 -4.91 -3.91
C GLY A 395 -4.65 -4.65 -5.19
N GLY A 396 -5.38 -5.66 -5.69
CA GLY A 396 -6.16 -5.63 -6.92
C GLY A 396 -5.53 -6.42 -8.07
N GLY A 397 -5.67 -5.92 -9.30
CA GLY A 397 -5.27 -6.62 -10.52
C GLY A 397 -6.19 -6.28 -11.70
N TYR A 398 -6.54 -7.26 -12.52
CA TYR A 398 -7.40 -7.03 -13.68
C TYR A 398 -8.84 -6.65 -13.27
N ILE A 399 -9.28 -5.47 -13.72
CA ILE A 399 -10.63 -4.95 -13.48
C ILE A 399 -11.68 -5.96 -13.97
N ASP A 400 -11.49 -6.52 -15.16
CA ASP A 400 -12.41 -7.50 -15.74
C ASP A 400 -12.55 -8.76 -14.90
N LEU A 401 -11.47 -9.22 -14.26
CA LEU A 401 -11.51 -10.42 -13.42
C LEU A 401 -12.33 -10.16 -12.16
N SER A 402 -12.28 -8.93 -11.63
CA SER A 402 -13.10 -8.49 -10.49
C SER A 402 -14.60 -8.55 -10.82
N TYR A 403 -15.00 -8.08 -12.00
CA TYR A 403 -16.39 -8.17 -12.45
C TYR A 403 -16.80 -9.61 -12.77
N GLN A 404 -15.93 -10.39 -13.41
CA GLN A 404 -16.22 -11.80 -13.68
C GLN A 404 -16.48 -12.59 -12.39
N LEU A 405 -15.67 -12.38 -11.34
CA LEU A 405 -15.89 -13.03 -10.05
C LEU A 405 -17.18 -12.55 -9.38
N PHE A 406 -17.47 -11.25 -9.46
CA PHE A 406 -18.74 -10.72 -8.96
C PHE A 406 -19.94 -11.41 -9.64
N HIS A 407 -19.94 -11.49 -10.97
CA HIS A 407 -21.03 -12.09 -11.74
C HIS A 407 -21.09 -13.61 -11.64
N TYR A 408 -19.97 -14.24 -11.29
CA TYR A 408 -19.95 -15.65 -10.93
C TYR A 408 -20.82 -15.89 -9.69
N PHE A 409 -20.68 -15.09 -8.64
CA PHE A 409 -21.48 -15.26 -7.42
C PHE A 409 -22.88 -14.68 -7.51
N PHE A 410 -23.08 -13.56 -8.23
CA PHE A 410 -24.32 -12.81 -8.21
C PHE A 410 -24.89 -12.58 -9.61
N ASN A 411 -26.19 -12.81 -9.77
CA ASN A 411 -26.91 -12.54 -11.00
C ASN A 411 -27.88 -11.36 -10.82
N LEU A 412 -27.37 -10.14 -10.79
CA LEU A 412 -28.19 -8.92 -10.70
C LEU A 412 -28.73 -8.54 -12.07
N THR A 413 -30.04 -8.29 -12.17
CA THR A 413 -30.70 -7.93 -13.43
C THR A 413 -31.03 -6.44 -13.58
N ASN A 414 -30.88 -5.63 -12.52
CA ASN A 414 -31.41 -4.26 -12.44
C ASN A 414 -30.36 -3.18 -12.10
N GLU A 415 -29.07 -3.51 -12.08
CA GLU A 415 -27.98 -2.61 -11.69
C GLU A 415 -26.94 -2.56 -12.81
N PRO A 416 -26.14 -1.48 -12.93
CA PRO A 416 -25.11 -1.42 -13.96
C PRO A 416 -24.15 -2.61 -13.77
N ILE A 417 -24.04 -3.42 -14.82
CA ILE A 417 -23.27 -4.68 -14.84
C ILE A 417 -21.78 -4.38 -14.56
N PHE A 418 -21.32 -3.22 -14.99
CA PHE A 418 -19.97 -2.69 -14.80
C PHE A 418 -20.03 -1.34 -14.08
N GLY A 419 -18.91 -0.89 -13.51
CA GLY A 419 -18.80 0.43 -12.89
C GLY A 419 -18.77 1.54 -13.94
N ASN A 420 -19.14 2.74 -13.51
CA ASN A 420 -19.02 3.94 -14.31
C ASN A 420 -17.62 4.49 -14.14
N TYR A 421 -16.96 4.74 -15.26
CA TYR A 421 -15.66 5.36 -15.27
C TYR A 421 -15.63 6.57 -16.19
N ASP A 422 -14.70 7.49 -15.96
CA ASP A 422 -14.42 8.58 -16.89
C ASP A 422 -12.94 9.02 -16.88
N PHE A 423 -12.58 9.74 -17.94
CA PHE A 423 -11.25 10.32 -18.13
C PHE A 423 -11.32 11.82 -17.93
N ARG A 424 -10.27 12.39 -17.33
CA ARG A 424 -10.10 13.84 -17.26
C ARG A 424 -9.76 14.41 -18.63
N HIS A 425 -10.36 15.55 -18.99
CA HIS A 425 -9.89 16.33 -20.14
C HIS A 425 -8.59 17.06 -19.84
N SER A 426 -7.64 16.93 -20.76
CA SER A 426 -6.37 17.65 -20.76
C SER A 426 -5.98 17.97 -22.21
N ASN A 427 -5.03 18.88 -22.41
CA ASN A 427 -4.53 19.18 -23.77
C ASN A 427 -3.92 17.94 -24.45
N LEU A 428 -3.38 16.99 -23.68
CA LEU A 428 -2.80 15.76 -24.21
C LEU A 428 -3.89 14.74 -24.49
N ASN A 429 -4.76 14.44 -23.51
CA ASN A 429 -5.88 13.52 -23.67
C ASN A 429 -6.81 13.94 -24.82
N ASP A 430 -7.10 15.24 -24.97
CA ASP A 430 -7.89 15.74 -26.08
C ASP A 430 -7.29 15.36 -27.44
N GLN A 431 -5.97 15.45 -27.57
CA GLN A 431 -5.29 15.01 -28.78
C GLN A 431 -5.32 13.49 -28.94
N LEU A 432 -5.04 12.74 -27.88
CA LEU A 432 -4.93 11.28 -27.96
C LEU A 432 -6.28 10.65 -28.31
N PHE A 433 -7.34 10.97 -27.56
CA PHE A 433 -8.68 10.41 -27.75
C PHE A 433 -9.32 10.85 -29.07
N ILE A 434 -9.27 12.15 -29.41
CA ILE A 434 -9.91 12.66 -30.64
C ILE A 434 -9.16 12.17 -31.88
N LYS A 435 -7.83 12.33 -31.93
CA LYS A 435 -7.04 11.89 -33.11
C LYS A 435 -7.07 10.37 -33.29
N CYS A 436 -7.16 9.59 -32.20
CA CYS A 436 -7.31 8.14 -32.29
C CYS A 436 -8.66 7.75 -32.93
N ALA A 437 -9.76 8.36 -32.49
CA ALA A 437 -11.09 8.07 -33.03
C ALA A 437 -11.24 8.43 -34.53
N GLU A 438 -10.47 9.41 -35.02
CA GLU A 438 -10.43 9.81 -36.44
C GLU A 438 -9.50 8.96 -37.32
N ASN A 439 -8.64 8.13 -36.71
CA ASN A 439 -7.65 7.33 -37.43
C ASN A 439 -8.02 5.84 -37.40
N GLU A 440 -8.24 5.24 -38.57
CA GLU A 440 -8.68 3.84 -38.68
C GLU A 440 -7.72 2.81 -38.04
N ASN A 441 -6.40 3.07 -38.00
CA ASN A 441 -5.46 2.15 -37.35
C ASN A 441 -5.59 2.18 -35.84
N CYS A 442 -5.74 3.37 -35.25
CA CYS A 442 -5.88 3.53 -33.81
C CYS A 442 -7.28 3.12 -33.34
N LYS A 443 -8.32 3.61 -34.02
CA LYS A 443 -9.70 3.20 -33.80
C LYS A 443 -9.90 1.69 -33.93
N GLY A 444 -9.20 1.03 -34.85
CA GLY A 444 -9.27 -0.43 -35.03
C GLY A 444 -8.50 -1.23 -33.97
N ASP A 445 -7.68 -0.59 -33.13
CA ASP A 445 -6.90 -1.25 -32.10
C ASP A 445 -7.74 -1.40 -30.82
N SER A 446 -8.39 -2.55 -30.67
CA SER A 446 -9.24 -2.85 -29.52
C SER A 446 -8.48 -2.99 -28.19
N GLU A 447 -7.14 -3.00 -28.23
CA GLU A 447 -6.29 -3.02 -27.03
C GLU A 447 -5.84 -1.61 -26.62
N SER A 448 -6.11 -0.59 -27.45
CA SER A 448 -5.77 0.79 -27.13
C SER A 448 -6.87 1.43 -26.29
N LEU A 449 -6.49 1.99 -25.13
CA LEU A 449 -7.40 2.77 -24.30
C LEU A 449 -7.98 4.00 -25.04
N TYR A 450 -7.28 4.53 -26.03
CA TYR A 450 -7.74 5.67 -26.83
C TYR A 450 -8.71 5.27 -27.94
N SER A 451 -8.95 3.96 -28.14
CA SER A 451 -9.87 3.49 -29.15
C SER A 451 -11.32 3.59 -28.67
N PRO A 452 -12.24 4.18 -29.47
CA PRO A 452 -13.66 4.15 -29.15
C PRO A 452 -14.25 2.74 -29.13
N LEU A 453 -13.61 1.77 -29.80
CA LEU A 453 -14.12 0.39 -29.85
C LEU A 453 -13.90 -0.38 -28.54
N LEU A 454 -13.09 0.13 -27.61
CA LEU A 454 -12.95 -0.48 -26.30
C LEU A 454 -14.16 -0.17 -25.40
N TRP A 455 -14.83 0.97 -25.64
CA TRP A 455 -15.77 1.57 -24.68
C TRP A 455 -17.24 1.32 -25.03
N TYR A 456 -18.05 1.21 -23.99
CA TYR A 456 -19.48 1.07 -24.05
C TYR A 456 -20.16 2.12 -23.17
N ASN A 457 -21.37 2.52 -23.57
CA ASN A 457 -22.23 3.35 -22.74
C ASN A 457 -23.07 2.51 -21.78
N GLN A 458 -23.79 3.17 -20.87
CA GLN A 458 -24.66 2.54 -19.87
C GLN A 458 -25.81 1.69 -20.42
N THR A 459 -26.08 1.76 -21.72
CA THR A 459 -27.07 0.92 -22.42
C THR A 459 -26.42 -0.22 -23.21
N GLU A 460 -25.15 -0.52 -22.92
CA GLU A 460 -24.31 -1.52 -23.60
C GLU A 460 -24.13 -1.26 -25.10
N GLN A 461 -24.26 -0.01 -25.53
CA GLN A 461 -23.94 0.38 -26.90
C GLN A 461 -22.46 0.74 -27.01
N GLN A 462 -21.74 -0.01 -27.84
CA GLN A 462 -20.34 0.26 -28.17
C GLN A 462 -20.19 1.60 -28.91
N PHE A 463 -19.17 2.37 -28.57
CA PHE A 463 -18.82 3.59 -29.30
C PHE A 463 -18.06 3.27 -30.59
N ASN A 464 -18.08 4.21 -31.54
CA ASN A 464 -17.35 4.07 -32.82
C ASN A 464 -16.67 5.37 -33.28
N ASN A 465 -16.74 6.41 -32.46
CA ASN A 465 -16.23 7.76 -32.68
C ASN A 465 -15.88 8.36 -31.30
N SER A 466 -15.45 9.61 -31.25
CA SER A 466 -15.03 10.27 -30.02
C SER A 466 -16.17 10.66 -29.05
N ASP A 467 -17.42 10.24 -29.29
CA ASP A 467 -18.58 10.68 -28.46
C ASP A 467 -18.51 10.16 -27.01
N TYR A 468 -17.70 9.14 -26.75
CA TYR A 468 -17.41 8.67 -25.39
C TYR A 468 -16.53 9.64 -24.59
N TYR A 469 -15.80 10.52 -25.28
CA TYR A 469 -14.87 11.46 -24.69
C TYR A 469 -15.33 12.90 -24.84
N THR A 470 -15.65 13.37 -26.06
CA THR A 470 -16.05 14.77 -26.33
C THR A 470 -17.52 14.85 -26.81
N PRO A 471 -18.35 15.82 -26.35
CA PRO A 471 -17.99 17.05 -25.63
C PRO A 471 -17.73 16.91 -24.13
N GLY A 472 -17.91 15.72 -23.55
CA GLY A 472 -17.68 15.47 -22.12
C GLY A 472 -18.79 16.00 -21.20
N ILE A 473 -18.54 15.91 -19.90
CA ILE A 473 -19.37 16.40 -18.79
C ILE A 473 -18.54 17.32 -17.91
N SER A 474 -19.15 18.41 -17.44
CA SER A 474 -18.54 19.32 -16.49
C SER A 474 -18.90 18.93 -15.06
N TYR A 475 -17.90 18.74 -14.21
CA TYR A 475 -18.09 18.54 -12.77
C TYR A 475 -17.53 19.72 -11.98
N LEU A 476 -18.20 20.07 -10.89
CA LEU A 476 -17.61 20.93 -9.87
C LEU A 476 -16.71 20.05 -8.98
N ARG A 477 -15.40 20.26 -9.09
CA ARG A 477 -14.35 19.54 -8.35
C ARG A 477 -13.71 20.54 -7.38
N GLY A 478 -14.09 20.44 -6.12
CA GLY A 478 -13.76 21.46 -5.12
C GLY A 478 -14.40 22.81 -5.47
N GLU A 479 -13.58 23.83 -5.75
CA GLU A 479 -14.04 25.17 -6.13
C GLU A 479 -13.96 25.45 -7.65
N GLU A 480 -13.48 24.49 -8.45
CA GLU A 480 -13.23 24.65 -9.89
C GLU A 480 -14.16 23.77 -10.73
N VAL A 481 -14.49 24.24 -11.95
CA VAL A 481 -15.26 23.46 -12.92
C VAL A 481 -14.30 22.77 -13.88
N SER A 482 -14.28 21.45 -13.81
CA SER A 482 -13.42 20.59 -14.62
C SER A 482 -14.23 19.78 -15.62
N GLN A 483 -13.61 19.44 -16.76
CA GLN A 483 -14.24 18.62 -17.81
C GLN A 483 -13.74 17.18 -17.73
N TYR A 484 -14.66 16.25 -17.85
CA TYR A 484 -14.40 14.81 -17.89
C TYR A 484 -15.15 14.19 -19.08
N SER A 485 -14.76 12.99 -19.48
CA SER A 485 -15.52 12.22 -20.48
C SER A 485 -16.92 11.89 -19.98
N ILE A 486 -17.79 11.39 -20.86
CA ILE A 486 -19.05 10.80 -20.37
C ILE A 486 -18.74 9.47 -19.63
N PRO A 487 -19.64 9.00 -18.74
CA PRO A 487 -19.48 7.70 -18.10
C PRO A 487 -19.41 6.56 -19.12
N ILE A 488 -18.33 5.80 -19.04
CA ILE A 488 -18.01 4.65 -19.89
C ILE A 488 -17.75 3.42 -19.05
N HIS A 489 -17.81 2.26 -19.69
CA HIS A 489 -17.31 1.02 -19.14
C HIS A 489 -16.73 0.11 -20.23
N GLU A 490 -15.96 -0.88 -19.80
CA GLU A 490 -15.53 -2.02 -20.62
C GLU A 490 -16.56 -3.14 -20.50
N VAL A 491 -16.60 -4.04 -21.48
CA VAL A 491 -17.44 -5.25 -21.43
C VAL A 491 -16.54 -6.46 -21.45
N SER A 492 -16.69 -7.31 -20.42
CA SER A 492 -16.12 -8.64 -20.41
C SER A 492 -17.16 -9.68 -20.82
N ASN A 493 -16.73 -10.73 -21.52
CA ASN A 493 -17.60 -11.86 -21.86
C ASN A 493 -17.91 -12.67 -20.59
N ILE A 494 -19.00 -12.32 -19.91
CA ILE A 494 -19.46 -13.01 -18.70
C ILE A 494 -20.34 -14.20 -19.12
N SER A 495 -19.84 -15.42 -18.95
CA SER A 495 -20.62 -16.64 -19.24
C SER A 495 -20.79 -17.59 -18.06
N TYR A 496 -20.02 -17.40 -17.00
CA TYR A 496 -19.94 -18.35 -15.88
C TYR A 496 -20.76 -17.87 -14.69
N LYS A 497 -21.42 -18.83 -14.02
CA LYS A 497 -22.19 -18.60 -12.80
C LYS A 497 -21.90 -19.73 -11.84
N SER A 498 -21.81 -19.38 -10.56
CA SER A 498 -21.64 -20.32 -9.48
C SER A 498 -22.79 -21.31 -9.43
N PRO A 499 -22.52 -22.61 -9.19
CA PRO A 499 -23.58 -23.60 -8.99
C PRO A 499 -24.38 -23.35 -7.71
N ILE A 500 -23.88 -22.51 -6.79
CA ILE A 500 -24.52 -22.15 -5.52
C ILE A 500 -24.80 -20.65 -5.50
N GLN A 501 -25.87 -20.26 -4.83
CA GLN A 501 -26.15 -18.87 -4.51
C GLN A 501 -26.27 -18.75 -2.99
N PHE A 502 -25.53 -17.80 -2.42
CA PHE A 502 -25.60 -17.49 -0.99
C PHE A 502 -26.49 -16.29 -0.77
N ASP A 503 -27.20 -16.27 0.35
CA ASP A 503 -27.81 -15.04 0.84
C ASP A 503 -26.78 -14.18 1.59
N LYS A 504 -27.14 -12.92 1.88
CA LYS A 504 -26.28 -11.94 2.56
C LYS A 504 -25.64 -12.48 3.85
N ASN A 505 -26.38 -13.25 4.65
CA ASN A 505 -25.94 -13.68 5.97
C ASN A 505 -24.97 -14.89 5.89
N HIS A 506 -24.92 -15.54 4.75
CA HIS A 506 -24.08 -16.71 4.48
C HIS A 506 -22.92 -16.41 3.52
N PHE A 507 -22.88 -15.23 2.92
CA PHE A 507 -21.77 -14.72 2.13
C PHE A 507 -21.02 -13.64 2.91
N ILE A 508 -19.79 -13.93 3.31
CA ILE A 508 -18.99 -13.10 4.20
C ILE A 508 -17.82 -12.50 3.42
N LEU A 509 -17.62 -11.19 3.52
CA LEU A 509 -16.41 -10.53 3.04
C LEU A 509 -15.48 -10.25 4.21
N LEU A 510 -14.20 -10.59 4.06
CA LEU A 510 -13.16 -10.34 5.06
C LEU A 510 -12.03 -9.49 4.47
N SER A 511 -11.61 -8.45 5.19
CA SER A 511 -10.50 -7.57 4.79
C SER A 511 -9.66 -7.15 6.00
N ASP A 512 -8.45 -6.68 5.76
CA ASP A 512 -7.59 -5.97 6.71
C ASP A 512 -7.48 -4.47 6.36
N GLY A 513 -8.40 -3.96 5.54
CA GLY A 513 -8.46 -2.58 5.09
C GLY A 513 -7.52 -2.24 3.94
N ILE A 514 -6.73 -3.21 3.45
CA ILE A 514 -5.75 -2.99 2.37
C ILE A 514 -6.34 -3.24 0.98
N CYS A 515 -7.44 -4.00 0.88
CA CYS A 515 -8.11 -4.32 -0.38
C CYS A 515 -8.19 -3.08 -1.30
N GLY A 516 -7.47 -3.10 -2.42
CA GLY A 516 -7.23 -1.93 -3.27
C GLY A 516 -7.55 -2.17 -4.73
N SER A 517 -7.60 -1.12 -5.55
CA SER A 517 -7.83 -1.19 -7.00
C SER A 517 -9.02 -2.11 -7.35
N SER A 518 -8.86 -3.06 -8.27
CA SER A 518 -9.89 -4.05 -8.64
C SER A 518 -10.47 -4.86 -7.45
N CYS A 519 -9.72 -5.08 -6.37
CA CYS A 519 -10.28 -5.68 -5.14
C CYS A 519 -11.28 -4.72 -4.47
N ALA A 520 -10.92 -3.45 -4.37
CA ALA A 520 -11.79 -2.41 -3.84
C ALA A 520 -13.03 -2.23 -4.73
N VAL A 521 -12.90 -2.33 -6.05
CA VAL A 521 -14.04 -2.33 -7.00
C VAL A 521 -14.98 -3.52 -6.73
N PHE A 522 -14.44 -4.73 -6.64
CA PHE A 522 -15.20 -5.95 -6.32
C PHE A 522 -15.95 -5.84 -5.00
N SER A 523 -15.23 -5.50 -3.93
CA SER A 523 -15.80 -5.39 -2.58
C SER A 523 -16.82 -4.26 -2.48
N SER A 524 -16.53 -3.07 -3.02
CA SER A 524 -17.46 -1.93 -2.99
C SER A 524 -18.77 -2.26 -3.68
N LYS A 525 -18.73 -2.97 -4.81
CA LYS A 525 -19.94 -3.40 -5.51
C LYS A 525 -20.81 -4.30 -4.65
N ILE A 526 -20.23 -5.28 -3.96
CA ILE A 526 -20.95 -6.20 -3.07
C ILE A 526 -21.53 -5.46 -1.86
N ILE A 527 -20.73 -4.58 -1.24
CA ILE A 527 -21.09 -3.83 -0.05
C ILE A 527 -22.23 -2.84 -0.33
N GLN A 528 -22.10 -2.02 -1.38
CA GLN A 528 -23.11 -1.02 -1.74
C GLN A 528 -24.43 -1.65 -2.22
N ASN A 529 -24.38 -2.88 -2.74
CA ASN A 529 -25.58 -3.67 -3.06
C ASN A 529 -26.10 -4.50 -1.89
N ASN A 530 -25.49 -4.39 -0.70
CA ASN A 530 -25.92 -5.09 0.52
C ASN A 530 -25.99 -6.62 0.35
N LEU A 531 -25.00 -7.20 -0.35
CA LEU A 531 -24.98 -8.62 -0.75
C LEU A 531 -24.18 -9.53 0.19
N SER A 532 -23.47 -8.98 1.17
CA SER A 532 -22.64 -9.74 2.11
C SER A 532 -22.71 -9.20 3.54
N THR A 533 -22.37 -10.04 4.52
CA THR A 533 -21.92 -9.59 5.85
C THR A 533 -20.43 -9.24 5.78
N THR A 534 -20.00 -8.13 6.35
CA THR A 534 -18.61 -7.67 6.23
C THR A 534 -17.86 -7.74 7.56
N PHE A 535 -16.59 -8.18 7.49
CA PHE A 535 -15.65 -8.22 8.59
C PHE A 535 -14.33 -7.55 8.22
N THR A 536 -13.78 -6.79 9.16
CA THR A 536 -12.40 -6.31 9.11
C THR A 536 -11.63 -6.77 10.34
N ILE A 537 -10.32 -6.90 10.20
CA ILE A 537 -9.42 -7.22 11.32
C ILE A 537 -8.42 -6.10 11.59
N GLY A 538 -8.03 -5.95 12.86
CA GLY A 538 -7.04 -5.00 13.30
C GLY A 538 -7.55 -3.57 13.34
N GLY A 539 -6.76 -2.64 12.79
CA GLY A 539 -7.03 -1.20 12.78
C GLY A 539 -6.86 -0.55 14.14
N ILE A 540 -7.35 0.68 14.28
CA ILE A 540 -7.30 1.44 15.53
C ILE A 540 -8.47 0.98 16.43
N PRO A 541 -8.26 0.50 17.67
CA PRO A 541 -9.35 0.02 18.51
C PRO A 541 -10.41 1.10 18.76
N ASN A 542 -11.68 0.70 18.80
CA ASN A 542 -12.84 1.57 19.01
C ASN A 542 -13.10 2.66 17.95
N SER A 543 -12.32 2.71 16.86
CA SER A 543 -12.60 3.53 15.68
C SER A 543 -13.31 2.72 14.60
N GLU A 544 -14.02 3.38 13.68
CA GLU A 544 -14.47 2.71 12.45
C GLU A 544 -13.28 2.36 11.55
N MET A 545 -13.49 1.44 10.63
CA MET A 545 -12.46 1.02 9.67
C MET A 545 -13.11 0.77 8.31
N GLY A 546 -12.47 1.33 7.29
CA GLY A 546 -12.83 1.16 5.90
C GLY A 546 -12.56 -0.27 5.45
N PHE A 547 -13.44 -0.82 4.61
CA PHE A 547 -13.22 -2.16 4.06
C PHE A 547 -12.06 -2.18 3.05
N ASN A 548 -11.87 -1.09 2.31
CA ASN A 548 -10.89 -0.93 1.26
C ASN A 548 -10.13 0.42 1.37
N SER A 549 -9.05 0.55 0.61
CA SER A 549 -8.03 1.60 0.78
C SER A 549 -7.97 2.62 -0.37
N PHE A 550 -7.80 2.15 -1.60
CA PHE A 550 -7.63 2.98 -2.81
C PHE A 550 -8.36 2.34 -4.02
N PRO A 551 -9.67 2.56 -4.18
CA PRO A 551 -10.43 2.06 -5.33
C PRO A 551 -9.87 2.51 -6.68
N GLY A 552 -9.41 3.76 -6.78
CA GLY A 552 -8.93 4.38 -8.00
C GLY A 552 -9.88 4.19 -9.19
N GLY A 553 -9.39 3.55 -10.23
CA GLY A 553 -10.19 3.06 -11.34
C GLY A 553 -9.31 2.34 -12.33
N GLN A 554 -8.29 3.04 -12.83
CA GLN A 554 -7.22 2.45 -13.63
C GLN A 554 -5.92 3.24 -13.43
N VAL A 555 -4.81 2.53 -13.20
CA VAL A 555 -3.48 3.13 -13.14
C VAL A 555 -2.98 3.44 -14.55
N TYR A 556 -2.08 4.39 -14.68
CA TYR A 556 -1.20 4.53 -15.83
C TYR A 556 0.15 5.06 -15.36
N ASN A 557 1.23 4.72 -16.06
CA ASN A 557 2.57 5.14 -15.66
C ASN A 557 3.28 5.88 -16.80
N SER A 558 4.34 6.59 -16.42
CA SER A 558 5.15 7.39 -17.32
C SER A 558 5.75 6.55 -18.45
N GLU A 559 6.02 5.27 -18.23
CA GLU A 559 6.57 4.42 -19.27
C GLU A 559 5.53 4.11 -20.36
N SER A 560 4.35 3.64 -19.95
CA SER A 560 3.24 3.35 -20.87
C SER A 560 2.84 4.61 -21.65
N LEU A 561 2.73 5.76 -20.97
CA LEU A 561 2.43 7.04 -21.61
C LEU A 561 3.51 7.40 -22.65
N LEU A 562 4.79 7.35 -22.29
CA LEU A 562 5.86 7.69 -23.22
C LEU A 562 5.95 6.71 -24.39
N TYR A 563 5.65 5.42 -24.18
CA TYR A 563 5.56 4.44 -25.26
C TYR A 563 4.46 4.81 -26.26
N ASP A 564 3.27 5.16 -25.77
CA ASP A 564 2.15 5.52 -26.64
C ASP A 564 2.49 6.78 -27.45
N LEU A 565 3.04 7.80 -26.79
CA LEU A 565 3.38 9.07 -27.42
C LEU A 565 4.54 9.01 -28.41
N LEU A 566 5.60 8.26 -28.08
CA LEU A 566 6.84 8.27 -28.85
C LEU A 566 6.94 7.12 -29.84
N ILE A 567 6.19 6.04 -29.63
CA ILE A 567 6.24 4.84 -30.46
C ILE A 567 4.89 4.58 -31.12
N GLN A 568 3.83 4.37 -30.33
CA GLN A 568 2.56 3.87 -30.85
C GLN A 568 1.89 4.88 -31.79
N PHE A 569 1.61 6.09 -31.33
CA PHE A 569 0.97 7.14 -32.12
C PHE A 569 1.76 7.49 -33.39
N PRO A 570 3.05 7.87 -33.32
CA PRO A 570 3.77 8.33 -34.51
C PRO A 570 4.15 7.21 -35.48
N TYR A 571 4.54 6.02 -35.01
CA TYR A 571 5.08 4.97 -35.88
C TYR A 571 4.08 3.86 -36.22
N ILE A 572 3.13 3.56 -35.33
CA ILE A 572 2.11 2.51 -35.57
C ILE A 572 0.87 3.14 -36.20
N TYR A 573 0.36 4.24 -35.64
CA TYR A 573 -0.86 4.88 -36.14
C TYR A 573 -0.62 5.99 -37.17
N GLY A 574 0.61 6.53 -37.23
CA GLY A 574 0.94 7.67 -38.10
C GLY A 574 0.31 9.00 -37.63
N ILE A 575 0.00 9.10 -36.33
CA ILE A 575 -0.59 10.28 -35.69
C ILE A 575 0.51 11.12 -35.05
N THR A 576 0.52 12.41 -35.34
CA THR A 576 1.43 13.35 -34.67
C THR A 576 0.75 13.95 -33.44
N ILE A 577 1.41 13.87 -32.29
CA ILE A 577 1.02 14.55 -31.05
C ILE A 577 1.83 15.83 -30.92
N ASP A 578 1.13 16.92 -30.63
CA ASP A 578 1.72 18.24 -30.50
C ASP A 578 2.21 18.44 -29.06
N ASN A 579 3.49 18.76 -28.92
CA ASN A 579 4.18 18.98 -27.64
C ASN A 579 4.01 17.81 -26.63
N PRO A 580 4.40 16.57 -26.99
CA PRO A 580 4.36 15.47 -26.03
C PRO A 580 5.28 15.74 -24.83
N PRO A 581 4.98 15.22 -23.63
CA PRO A 581 5.87 15.33 -22.49
C PRO A 581 7.30 14.88 -22.78
N THR A 582 8.27 15.59 -22.21
CA THR A 582 9.69 15.27 -22.38
C THR A 582 10.04 14.03 -21.55
N PRO A 583 10.71 13.00 -22.10
CA PRO A 583 11.14 11.84 -21.30
C PRO A 583 12.07 12.23 -20.16
N PHE A 584 12.00 11.49 -19.05
CA PHE A 584 12.95 11.63 -17.95
C PHE A 584 14.40 11.42 -18.42
N GLU A 585 15.32 12.22 -17.87
CA GLU A 585 16.75 12.07 -18.10
C GLU A 585 17.36 10.88 -17.34
N SER A 586 16.74 10.50 -16.23
CA SER A 586 16.98 9.29 -15.43
C SER A 586 15.84 8.28 -15.59
N ASP A 587 15.94 7.13 -14.93
CA ASP A 587 14.97 6.04 -14.97
C ASP A 587 13.93 6.09 -13.84
N ASN A 588 13.67 7.28 -13.27
CA ASN A 588 12.54 7.48 -12.37
C ASN A 588 11.21 7.27 -13.10
N GLU A 589 10.19 6.91 -12.33
CA GLU A 589 8.86 6.55 -12.82
C GLU A 589 7.80 7.36 -12.07
N VAL A 590 6.79 7.83 -12.80
CA VAL A 590 5.57 8.36 -12.21
C VAL A 590 4.46 7.37 -12.52
N SER A 591 3.72 6.95 -11.51
CA SER A 591 2.45 6.25 -11.66
C SER A 591 1.33 7.16 -11.16
N PHE A 592 0.16 7.10 -11.80
CA PHE A 592 -1.00 7.89 -11.42
C PHE A 592 -2.30 7.19 -11.79
N THR A 593 -3.37 7.50 -11.04
CA THR A 593 -4.72 7.11 -11.44
C THR A 593 -5.13 7.90 -12.68
N TYR A 594 -5.41 7.20 -13.77
CA TYR A 594 -5.68 7.78 -15.08
C TYR A 594 -7.16 7.80 -15.44
N ARG A 595 -7.93 6.85 -14.89
CA ARG A 595 -9.39 6.79 -15.01
C ARG A 595 -9.98 6.60 -13.61
N GLU A 596 -11.00 7.38 -13.26
CA GLU A 596 -11.69 7.24 -11.97
C GLU A 596 -12.92 6.34 -12.09
N ILE A 597 -13.34 5.73 -10.98
CA ILE A 597 -14.58 4.97 -10.88
C ILE A 597 -15.56 5.66 -9.93
N TYR A 598 -16.86 5.54 -10.22
CA TYR A 598 -17.94 6.04 -9.39
C TYR A 598 -18.62 4.93 -8.57
N PRO A 599 -19.35 5.29 -7.50
CA PRO A 599 -20.13 4.37 -6.67
C PRO A 599 -21.19 3.58 -7.46
N PHE A 600 -21.55 2.41 -6.93
CA PHE A 600 -22.51 1.48 -7.52
C PHE A 600 -23.96 1.71 -7.04
N ASP A 601 -24.21 2.49 -5.98
CA ASP A 601 -25.57 2.76 -5.49
C ASP A 601 -26.32 3.73 -6.42
N THR A 602 -27.42 3.28 -7.01
CA THR A 602 -28.26 4.05 -7.94
C THR A 602 -28.89 5.32 -7.36
N ASN A 603 -29.01 5.43 -6.03
CA ASN A 603 -29.46 6.67 -5.36
C ASN A 603 -28.35 7.73 -5.33
N GLU A 604 -27.08 7.31 -5.30
CA GLU A 604 -25.91 8.19 -5.34
C GLU A 604 -25.45 8.48 -6.77
N ILE A 605 -25.60 7.55 -7.72
CA ILE A 605 -25.22 7.71 -9.13
C ILE A 605 -25.87 8.94 -9.79
N ASN A 606 -27.07 9.34 -9.36
CA ASN A 606 -27.79 10.47 -9.97
C ASN A 606 -27.40 11.85 -9.39
N ASN A 607 -26.64 11.91 -8.30
CA ASN A 607 -26.30 13.17 -7.60
C ASN A 607 -24.85 13.27 -7.10
N SER A 608 -24.11 12.16 -7.03
CA SER A 608 -22.74 12.14 -6.52
C SER A 608 -21.79 12.48 -7.65
N THR A 609 -21.10 13.60 -7.51
CA THR A 609 -19.91 13.87 -8.31
C THR A 609 -18.69 13.18 -7.72
N ILE A 610 -18.74 12.58 -6.53
CA ILE A 610 -17.54 12.14 -5.80
C ILE A 610 -17.12 10.74 -6.28
N PRO A 611 -15.88 10.56 -6.77
CA PRO A 611 -15.35 9.24 -7.12
C PRO A 611 -15.23 8.32 -5.91
N LEU A 612 -15.24 7.01 -6.16
CA LEU A 612 -15.14 5.98 -5.11
C LEU A 612 -13.86 6.11 -4.28
N GLU A 613 -12.78 6.65 -4.86
CA GLU A 613 -11.51 6.96 -4.19
C GLU A 613 -11.65 7.86 -2.95
N PHE A 614 -12.69 8.69 -2.92
CA PHE A 614 -12.94 9.66 -1.85
C PHE A 614 -14.20 9.32 -1.06
N MET A 615 -14.49 8.04 -0.91
CA MET A 615 -15.59 7.53 -0.09
C MET A 615 -15.08 6.58 0.98
N PHE A 616 -15.48 6.83 2.22
CA PHE A 616 -15.28 5.89 3.29
C PHE A 616 -16.38 4.82 3.27
N LEU A 617 -15.98 3.55 3.11
CA LEU A 617 -16.89 2.40 3.16
C LEU A 617 -16.75 1.66 4.48
N PRO A 618 -17.59 1.96 5.49
CA PRO A 618 -17.47 1.35 6.81
C PRO A 618 -17.79 -0.15 6.76
N THR A 619 -17.11 -0.90 7.60
CA THR A 619 -17.38 -2.33 7.80
C THR A 619 -18.42 -2.55 8.89
N GLU A 620 -19.30 -3.54 8.72
CA GLU A 620 -20.34 -3.88 9.71
C GLU A 620 -19.74 -4.38 11.02
N ASN A 621 -18.69 -5.21 10.94
CA ASN A 621 -18.09 -5.87 12.09
C ASN A 621 -16.56 -5.73 12.03
N LYS A 622 -15.94 -5.32 13.13
CA LYS A 622 -14.48 -5.24 13.24
C LYS A 622 -13.98 -6.12 14.38
N LEU A 623 -13.00 -6.96 14.09
CA LEU A 623 -12.33 -7.83 15.06
C LEU A 623 -10.98 -7.23 15.43
N ASN A 624 -10.74 -7.04 16.73
CA ASN A 624 -9.47 -6.52 17.27
C ASN A 624 -8.38 -7.60 17.28
N ILE A 625 -8.03 -8.10 16.09
CA ILE A 625 -7.03 -9.14 15.86
C ILE A 625 -5.89 -8.54 15.01
N TRP A 626 -4.70 -8.38 15.59
CA TRP A 626 -3.49 -7.90 14.91
C TRP A 626 -2.45 -9.00 14.65
N ASP A 627 -2.82 -10.26 14.89
CA ASP A 627 -2.06 -11.43 14.41
C ASP A 627 -2.57 -11.83 13.03
N PHE A 628 -2.14 -11.06 12.02
CA PHE A 628 -2.58 -11.23 10.62
C PHE A 628 -2.17 -12.56 9.99
N SER A 629 -1.19 -13.25 10.58
CA SER A 629 -0.71 -14.55 10.10
C SER A 629 -1.49 -15.74 10.65
N ASN A 630 -2.32 -15.54 11.67
CA ASN A 630 -3.07 -16.61 12.31
C ASN A 630 -4.49 -16.71 11.74
N GLU A 631 -4.61 -17.40 10.61
CA GLU A 631 -5.88 -17.61 9.89
C GLU A 631 -6.94 -18.26 10.78
N SER A 632 -6.58 -19.28 11.56
CA SER A 632 -7.49 -19.96 12.49
C SER A 632 -8.07 -19.01 13.53
N LEU A 633 -7.25 -18.13 14.12
CA LEU A 633 -7.72 -17.10 15.06
C LEU A 633 -8.72 -16.15 14.40
N ILE A 634 -8.46 -15.73 13.15
CA ILE A 634 -9.31 -14.81 12.42
C ILE A 634 -10.67 -15.46 12.09
N TYR A 635 -10.66 -16.66 11.51
CA TYR A 635 -11.89 -17.37 11.16
C TYR A 635 -12.67 -17.82 12.40
N GLN A 636 -12.00 -18.20 13.49
CA GLN A 636 -12.65 -18.46 14.77
C GLN A 636 -13.30 -17.19 15.35
N GLY A 637 -12.71 -16.01 15.12
CA GLY A 637 -13.31 -14.73 15.49
C GLY A 637 -14.64 -14.48 14.75
N ILE A 638 -14.69 -14.79 13.46
CA ILE A 638 -15.93 -14.72 12.65
C ILE A 638 -16.97 -15.72 13.19
N ASP A 639 -16.57 -16.98 13.42
CA ASP A 639 -17.46 -18.02 13.96
C ASP A 639 -18.06 -17.62 15.30
N SER A 640 -17.22 -17.13 16.22
CA SER A 640 -17.64 -16.71 17.55
C SER A 640 -18.62 -15.53 17.52
N TYR A 641 -18.48 -14.65 16.52
CA TYR A 641 -19.37 -13.52 16.33
C TYR A 641 -20.74 -13.94 15.79
N LEU A 642 -20.75 -14.78 14.74
CA LEU A 642 -21.97 -15.24 14.09
C LEU A 642 -22.73 -16.27 14.94
N ASN A 643 -21.99 -17.11 15.66
CA ASN A 643 -22.50 -18.28 16.38
C ASN A 643 -22.03 -18.29 17.85
N PRO A 644 -22.44 -17.29 18.66
CA PRO A 644 -21.98 -17.20 20.04
C PRO A 644 -22.46 -18.41 20.85
N ILE A 645 -21.52 -19.22 21.33
CA ILE A 645 -21.82 -20.32 22.24
C ILE A 645 -22.29 -19.72 23.57
N PRO A 646 -23.49 -20.07 24.08
CA PRO A 646 -23.96 -19.54 25.34
C PRO A 646 -22.97 -19.85 26.45
N SER A 647 -22.41 -18.81 27.09
CA SER A 647 -21.55 -19.00 28.25
C SER A 647 -22.33 -19.77 29.33
N PRO A 648 -21.73 -20.73 30.04
CA PRO A 648 -22.37 -21.33 31.20
C PRO A 648 -22.70 -20.24 32.20
N THR A 649 -23.99 -20.10 32.52
CA THR A 649 -24.52 -19.13 33.49
C THR A 649 -23.61 -19.08 34.72
N PRO A 650 -23.08 -17.90 35.12
CA PRO A 650 -22.22 -17.84 36.29
C PRO A 650 -23.04 -18.27 37.51
N THR A 651 -22.63 -19.34 38.18
CA THR A 651 -23.14 -19.65 39.52
C THR A 651 -22.89 -18.44 40.42
N PRO A 652 -23.89 -17.93 41.16
CA PRO A 652 -23.70 -16.75 42.00
C PRO A 652 -22.61 -17.01 43.03
N ALA A 653 -21.57 -16.18 43.03
CA ALA A 653 -20.56 -16.20 44.09
C ALA A 653 -21.22 -15.86 45.44
N PRO A 654 -20.79 -16.48 46.55
CA PRO A 654 -21.35 -16.20 47.87
C PRO A 654 -21.01 -14.77 48.30
N VAL A 655 -22.05 -14.03 48.69
CA VAL A 655 -21.97 -12.69 49.27
C VAL A 655 -21.22 -12.76 50.61
N ASN A 656 -20.01 -12.23 50.66
CA ASN A 656 -19.33 -11.92 51.92
C ASN A 656 -19.33 -10.40 52.15
N GLY A 657 -19.87 -10.01 53.30
CA GLY A 657 -20.23 -8.64 53.62
C GLY A 657 -19.12 -7.75 54.17
N ASN A 658 -19.47 -6.45 54.17
CA ASN A 658 -19.04 -5.37 55.05
C ASN A 658 -17.54 -5.12 55.25
N SER A 659 -17.05 -4.02 54.68
CA SER A 659 -16.08 -3.18 55.39
C SER A 659 -16.36 -1.69 55.19
N LYS A 660 -16.08 -0.93 56.25
CA LYS A 660 -16.54 0.44 56.52
C LYS A 660 -15.70 1.51 55.83
N SER A 661 -16.36 2.61 55.47
CA SER A 661 -15.76 3.88 55.05
C SER A 661 -14.93 4.53 56.17
N SER A 662 -13.82 5.18 55.79
CA SER A 662 -13.30 6.34 56.54
C SER A 662 -12.85 7.44 55.58
N LYS A 663 -13.16 8.68 55.96
CA LYS A 663 -12.81 9.93 55.28
C LYS A 663 -11.52 10.48 55.89
N THR A 664 -10.57 10.91 55.06
CA THR A 664 -9.62 11.99 55.40
C THR A 664 -8.94 12.50 54.13
N GLY A 665 -9.00 13.81 53.86
CA GLY A 665 -8.27 14.42 52.76
C GLY A 665 -8.78 15.82 52.39
N LEU A 666 -8.53 16.81 53.23
CA LEU A 666 -8.60 18.22 52.83
C LEU A 666 -7.40 18.95 53.45
N ILE A 667 -6.84 19.90 52.70
CA ILE A 667 -5.67 20.77 52.97
C ILE A 667 -4.38 20.34 52.23
N VAL A 668 -4.38 20.42 50.89
CA VAL A 668 -3.19 20.70 50.04
C VAL A 668 -3.57 21.64 48.85
N GLY A 669 -4.68 22.38 48.94
CA GLY A 669 -5.27 23.08 47.79
C GLY A 669 -4.70 24.46 47.42
N VAL A 670 -3.76 25.02 48.19
CA VAL A 670 -3.39 26.46 48.05
C VAL A 670 -1.98 26.68 47.47
N ILE A 671 -1.14 25.65 47.39
CA ILE A 671 0.24 25.79 46.85
C ILE A 671 0.32 25.52 45.34
N ILE A 672 -0.59 24.72 44.79
CA ILE A 672 -0.58 24.31 43.37
C ILE A 672 -1.01 25.46 42.44
N VAL A 673 -1.90 26.35 42.90
CA VAL A 673 -2.47 27.43 42.06
C VAL A 673 -1.44 28.53 41.75
N ILE A 674 -0.44 28.75 42.60
CA ILE A 674 0.58 29.80 42.39
C ILE A 674 1.68 29.33 41.40
N ILE A 675 1.96 28.02 41.33
CA ILE A 675 2.97 27.46 40.43
C ILE A 675 2.47 27.44 38.97
N VAL A 676 1.17 27.18 38.76
CA VAL A 676 0.55 27.14 37.43
C VAL A 676 0.53 28.51 36.76
N ILE A 677 0.31 29.59 37.53
CA ILE A 677 0.22 30.96 36.99
C ILE A 677 1.59 31.50 36.55
N ILE A 678 2.69 31.10 37.22
CA ILE A 678 4.05 31.51 36.84
C ILE A 678 4.55 30.71 35.62
N GLY A 679 4.16 29.44 35.49
CA GLY A 679 4.47 28.63 34.30
C GLY A 679 3.83 29.16 33.01
N LEU A 680 2.59 29.64 33.09
CA LEU A 680 1.86 30.19 31.94
C LEU A 680 2.45 31.51 31.41
N LEU A 681 3.11 32.31 32.25
CA LEU A 681 3.74 33.57 31.82
C LEU A 681 5.12 33.38 31.18
N ILE A 682 5.83 32.29 31.49
CA ILE A 682 7.12 31.95 30.88
C ILE A 682 6.93 31.23 29.54
N GLY A 683 5.87 30.42 29.40
CA GLY A 683 5.54 29.72 28.15
C GLY A 683 5.14 30.65 26.99
N PHE A 684 4.61 31.84 27.29
CA PHE A 684 4.16 32.78 26.26
C PHE A 684 5.30 33.54 25.56
N ALA A 685 6.50 33.59 26.17
CA ALA A 685 7.66 34.28 25.63
C ALA A 685 8.55 33.40 24.71
N THR A 686 8.51 32.08 24.87
CA THR A 686 9.25 31.12 24.02
C THR A 686 8.44 30.65 22.80
N TYR A 687 7.12 30.80 22.82
CA TYR A 687 6.22 30.43 21.72
C TYR A 687 6.40 31.27 20.43
N ARG A 688 6.97 32.48 20.52
CA ARG A 688 7.11 33.38 19.35
C ARG A 688 8.40 33.22 18.52
N LEU A 689 9.27 32.26 18.83
CA LEU A 689 10.54 32.08 18.09
C LEU A 689 10.73 30.71 17.42
N LYS A 690 9.75 29.79 17.50
CA LYS A 690 9.88 28.42 16.92
C LYS A 690 8.91 28.09 15.78
N LYS A 691 8.18 29.07 15.24
CA LYS A 691 7.24 28.88 14.13
C LYS A 691 7.92 29.12 12.78
N LYS A 692 8.66 28.12 12.28
CA LYS A 692 8.91 27.96 10.83
C LYS A 692 9.42 26.58 10.36
N LYS A 693 9.15 25.48 11.08
CA LYS A 693 9.49 24.12 10.59
C LYS A 693 8.73 22.96 11.27
N ASN A 694 7.41 23.08 11.46
CA ASN A 694 6.55 22.00 12.00
C ASN A 694 5.09 22.31 11.63
N LEU A 695 4.70 22.15 10.35
CA LEU A 695 3.29 22.24 9.96
C LEU A 695 2.67 20.85 9.69
N GLU A 696 3.44 19.89 9.20
CA GLU A 696 2.93 18.53 8.93
C GLU A 696 2.60 17.76 10.21
N THR A 697 3.51 17.69 11.19
CA THR A 697 3.29 16.93 12.45
C THR A 697 2.10 17.45 13.27
N GLN A 698 1.73 18.72 13.10
CA GLN A 698 0.66 19.35 13.88
C GLN A 698 -0.74 19.07 13.30
N MET A 699 -0.82 18.80 12.00
CA MET A 699 -2.05 18.38 11.33
C MET A 699 -2.37 16.92 11.66
N TYR A 700 -1.35 16.05 11.66
CA TYR A 700 -1.50 14.63 12.02
C TYR A 700 -1.87 14.41 13.49
N SER A 701 -1.28 15.17 14.42
CA SER A 701 -1.71 15.10 15.82
C SER A 701 -3.16 15.52 16.01
N GLN A 702 -3.64 16.48 15.21
CA GLN A 702 -5.00 16.99 15.32
C GLN A 702 -6.02 16.01 14.70
N LEU A 703 -5.67 15.34 13.59
CA LEU A 703 -6.43 14.21 13.03
C LEU A 703 -6.54 13.04 14.01
N ILE A 704 -5.45 12.69 14.68
CA ILE A 704 -5.41 11.64 15.70
C ILE A 704 -6.23 12.07 16.93
N ASP A 705 -6.13 13.33 17.36
CA ASP A 705 -6.90 13.86 18.49
C ASP A 705 -8.41 14.05 18.17
N ASP A 706 -8.79 14.22 16.90
CA ASP A 706 -10.18 14.34 16.47
C ASP A 706 -10.84 12.97 16.21
N GLN A 707 -10.05 11.90 15.99
CA GLN A 707 -10.52 10.51 15.82
C GLN A 707 -10.44 9.63 17.09
N LEU A 708 -9.68 10.05 18.11
CA LEU A 708 -9.65 9.47 19.47
C LEU A 708 -10.66 10.15 20.40
#